data_AF-A0BN72-F1
#
_entry.id   AF-A0BN72-F1
#
_cell.length_a   1.000
_cell.length_b   1.000
_cell.length_c   1.000
_cell.angle_alpha   90.00
_cell.angle_beta   90.00
_cell.angle_gamma   90.00
#
_symmetry.space_group_name_H-M   'P 1'
#
loop_
_entity.id
_entity.type
_entity.pdbx_description
1 polymer ?
#
loop_
_entity_poly.entity_id
_entity_poly.type
_entity_poly.pdbx_seq_one_letter_code
_entity_poly.pdbx_strand_id
1 'polypeptide(L)'
;MHQITTLETDTPKKLNKFSVRSLALPRITLVGFEKSPYHSGIHEHSSNVPKRYNRQYYKIQQSAKERDLISDKDVYATLSNNHEEPYLDRKPKDLVGDDAYKSYYHTFKNIKRILEQNQFENITNSVQTNLIQRAEKLKILPCKMGLIKLKGDKNSIAIQNQKFGDKYVEVLSEGLKTLPTIQDFNFNRNRIKEHGASQLFPLISKQARIIEFQTNSIGQKGLEPILQCLPLQTCKIQILNLEDNQLGDTLISDLCKAMSKNPSVEMLNISKNNITNAAYLSIKSMIEQNDTLLELYLRWNSIKGSGGLEIFKVLQTNKNIKVLDFSYNLLGAGNVIITALKDFIIENKTVQHLDLSANGFSYQDCLQISEALKSNHSIYGFHFRGNFGYVDSKGFLIIDNNMKNYNSIHVDQRIKGVSPNPKPYEHSSHFEKLKDVCWICDEWQMSTFEWIPNQSGACSEEPIFIHFDYEGFEPIFLGKPDSNGNFKTHRMIPNGDIEYFYTANSIQIASQSAPTKQHIEKFRTKVTIADQVINVLIDETNLEKFSKSKPVIEDWYPTYDVLPRTQDPIYIPAKRKKQKRIWTYPISIWAPKYKFDTEELLRKCFERDWACCKIAKFVKKQEEQDQVKEMLWQAYKPMRETYRFYASVNPTGDVFSMSVNPTSDFVNQCQLIDGKQLKLADVDLKFIATCSASSIDWKGNYRNPERSLVRYQMMEFLVRLSDDKYVRFNPQVNIVQATRMILDQCMPHLSQFDCHKWRAERYFVEQCDDVCKKYKWVIDYVYMRNSQKKVKPGQPPFMCLDELKDICNKANLYDENFVERDVNLAFNLSMLTQVDELESDRLFQMQWIEFMEAVARISEKYSPIAIGKKEEKEWNYELRFQQPLYYKLEAFMVHLINTLVDDETKKNWKQPTISMFDEVEEDEYY
;
A
#
# COMPACT_ATOMS: atom_id res chain seq x y z
N MET A 1 -36.95 -38.47 1.30
CA MET A 1 -38.31 -38.94 1.64
C MET A 1 -38.94 -37.86 2.51
N HIS A 2 -39.81 -37.00 1.97
CA HIS A 2 -41.29 -37.09 2.05
C HIS A 2 -41.77 -37.05 3.51
N GLN A 3 -42.77 -36.29 3.97
CA GLN A 3 -43.81 -35.39 3.42
C GLN A 3 -44.51 -34.80 4.68
N ILE A 4 -44.77 -33.49 4.74
CA ILE A 4 -46.09 -32.82 4.87
C ILE A 4 -47.27 -33.68 5.40
N THR A 5 -47.96 -33.21 6.44
CA THR A 5 -49.46 -33.10 6.62
C THR A 5 -49.79 -32.75 8.10
N THR A 6 -50.25 -31.54 8.47
CA THR A 6 -51.60 -30.88 8.41
C THR A 6 -52.53 -31.07 9.62
N LEU A 7 -52.93 -29.90 10.20
CA LEU A 7 -54.29 -29.47 10.64
C LEU A 7 -54.93 -30.16 11.87
N GLU A 8 -55.77 -29.58 12.74
CA GLU A 8 -56.64 -28.38 12.73
C GLU A 8 -57.25 -28.20 14.16
N THR A 9 -57.49 -26.98 14.67
CA THR A 9 -58.81 -26.35 15.03
C THR A 9 -58.55 -25.44 16.26
N ASP A 10 -59.19 -24.30 16.56
CA ASP A 10 -60.41 -23.69 16.05
C ASP A 10 -60.49 -22.16 16.30
N THR A 11 -61.46 -21.55 15.64
CA THR A 11 -61.74 -20.14 15.28
C THR A 11 -62.54 -19.36 16.37
N PRO A 12 -62.93 -18.04 16.26
CA PRO A 12 -63.20 -17.29 15.04
C PRO A 12 -62.89 -15.77 14.95
N LYS A 13 -62.79 -15.40 13.66
CA LYS A 13 -62.77 -14.07 13.05
C LYS A 13 -64.15 -13.41 13.09
N LYS A 14 -64.18 -12.07 13.09
CA LYS A 14 -65.14 -11.31 12.28
C LYS A 14 -64.37 -10.44 11.28
N LEU A 15 -64.71 -10.64 10.01
CA LEU A 15 -64.26 -9.97 8.79
C LEU A 15 -65.35 -9.01 8.32
N ASN A 16 -64.95 -7.88 7.71
CA ASN A 16 -65.49 -7.23 6.51
C ASN A 16 -64.87 -5.81 6.40
N LYS A 17 -64.44 -5.22 5.28
CA LYS A 17 -64.19 -5.59 3.87
C LYS A 17 -63.41 -4.41 3.25
N PHE A 18 -62.33 -4.74 2.51
CA PHE A 18 -61.59 -4.05 1.42
C PHE A 18 -61.65 -2.53 1.14
N SER A 19 -60.47 -1.92 0.95
CA SER A 19 -60.06 -1.14 -0.25
C SER A 19 -58.54 -0.83 -0.25
N VAL A 20 -57.95 -0.57 -1.41
CA VAL A 20 -56.55 -0.80 -1.83
C VAL A 20 -55.74 0.52 -2.02
N ARG A 21 -54.39 0.43 -1.84
CA ARG A 21 -53.28 1.34 -2.26
C ARG A 21 -53.01 2.63 -1.46
N SER A 22 -51.84 2.74 -0.82
CA SER A 22 -50.61 3.38 -1.36
C SER A 22 -49.61 3.74 -0.23
N LEU A 23 -48.31 3.62 -0.55
CA LEU A 23 -47.12 3.89 0.26
C LEU A 23 -47.14 5.23 1.04
N ALA A 24 -46.90 5.19 2.36
CA ALA A 24 -46.42 6.34 3.14
C ALA A 24 -45.75 5.90 4.46
N LEU A 25 -44.63 6.55 4.77
CA LEU A 25 -43.68 6.36 5.87
C LEU A 25 -44.32 6.39 7.29
N PRO A 26 -43.78 5.66 8.29
CA PRO A 26 -44.29 5.75 9.66
C PRO A 26 -43.78 7.01 10.37
N ARG A 27 -44.73 7.91 10.70
CA ARG A 27 -44.59 8.92 11.75
C ARG A 27 -44.53 8.21 13.11
N ILE A 28 -43.40 8.31 13.82
CA ILE A 28 -43.33 7.94 15.24
C ILE A 28 -43.81 9.14 16.06
N THR A 29 -44.88 8.92 16.83
CA THR A 29 -45.50 9.87 17.75
C THR A 29 -44.81 9.81 19.11
N LEU A 30 -44.60 10.98 19.71
CA LEU A 30 -44.06 11.19 21.05
C LEU A 30 -45.00 10.60 22.13
N VAL A 31 -44.46 9.75 23.01
CA VAL A 31 -45.10 9.40 24.31
C VAL A 31 -44.05 9.33 25.42
N GLY A 32 -44.27 10.10 26.48
CA GLY A 32 -43.97 9.72 27.88
C GLY A 32 -42.55 9.92 28.41
N PHE A 33 -42.32 11.03 29.12
CA PHE A 33 -41.19 11.21 30.04
C PHE A 33 -41.44 10.44 31.35
N GLU A 34 -40.57 9.49 31.70
CA GLU A 34 -40.29 9.13 33.10
C GLU A 34 -38.78 9.09 33.36
N LYS A 35 -38.43 9.44 34.60
CA LYS A 35 -37.13 9.93 35.11
C LYS A 35 -36.02 8.87 35.06
N SER A 36 -34.79 9.30 34.76
CA SER A 36 -33.57 8.50 34.96
C SER A 36 -32.64 9.13 36.02
N PRO A 37 -31.98 8.34 36.90
CA PRO A 37 -31.34 8.80 38.12
C PRO A 37 -29.80 8.69 38.04
N TYR A 38 -29.05 9.80 38.07
CA TYR A 38 -27.59 9.72 38.25
C TYR A 38 -27.03 10.87 39.09
N HIS A 39 -26.55 10.51 40.29
CA HIS A 39 -25.58 11.24 41.10
C HIS A 39 -24.17 10.79 40.70
N SER A 40 -23.21 11.71 40.60
CA SER A 40 -21.78 11.40 40.39
C SER A 40 -20.92 12.08 41.44
N GLY A 41 -20.23 11.28 42.26
CA GLY A 41 -19.19 11.70 43.20
C GLY A 41 -17.87 12.04 42.52
N ILE A 42 -17.03 12.81 43.21
CA ILE A 42 -15.80 13.46 42.72
C ILE A 42 -14.62 13.00 43.60
N HIS A 43 -13.47 12.71 43.00
CA HIS A 43 -12.16 12.78 43.65
C HIS A 43 -11.12 13.43 42.70
N GLU A 44 -10.29 14.31 43.25
CA GLU A 44 -9.31 15.18 42.57
C GLU A 44 -7.86 14.80 42.92
N HIS A 45 -6.89 15.10 42.04
CA HIS A 45 -5.52 15.53 42.42
C HIS A 45 -4.78 16.29 41.29
N SER A 46 -3.92 17.24 41.71
CA SER A 46 -3.10 18.27 41.00
C SER A 46 -1.87 17.71 40.23
N SER A 47 -1.19 18.35 39.24
CA SER A 47 -0.38 19.61 39.23
C SER A 47 0.28 19.83 37.82
N ASN A 48 0.21 20.97 37.10
CA ASN A 48 1.22 22.06 36.84
C ASN A 48 2.26 21.89 35.68
N VAL A 49 1.94 22.32 34.42
CA VAL A 49 2.79 23.01 33.39
C VAL A 49 1.89 23.89 32.44
N PRO A 50 2.27 24.59 31.34
CA PRO A 50 1.75 25.91 30.96
C PRO A 50 0.44 25.89 30.14
N LYS A 51 -0.39 26.92 30.31
CA LYS A 51 -1.81 26.68 30.57
C LYS A 51 -2.68 27.92 30.22
N ARG A 52 -2.56 28.52 29.03
CA ARG A 52 -3.30 29.77 28.75
C ARG A 52 -4.69 29.53 28.14
N TYR A 53 -4.81 28.68 27.13
CA TYR A 53 -6.08 28.47 26.43
C TYR A 53 -6.98 27.40 27.10
N ASN A 54 -6.42 26.22 27.32
CA ASN A 54 -7.12 25.10 27.96
C ASN A 54 -7.49 25.42 29.42
N ARG A 55 -6.60 26.04 30.20
CA ARG A 55 -6.82 26.25 31.66
C ARG A 55 -8.01 27.17 31.96
N GLN A 56 -8.34 28.14 31.10
CA GLN A 56 -9.51 29.00 31.33
C GLN A 56 -10.82 28.23 31.11
N TYR A 57 -10.91 27.47 30.01
CA TYR A 57 -12.06 26.59 29.75
C TYR A 57 -12.27 25.56 30.87
N TYR A 58 -11.19 24.91 31.32
CA TYR A 58 -11.26 23.89 32.38
C TYR A 58 -11.44 24.48 33.79
N LYS A 59 -10.92 25.68 34.10
CA LYS A 59 -11.21 26.37 35.37
C LYS A 59 -12.69 26.74 35.49
N ILE A 60 -13.32 27.17 34.40
CA ILE A 60 -14.76 27.49 34.37
C ILE A 60 -15.62 26.25 34.62
N GLN A 61 -15.24 25.08 34.08
CA GLN A 61 -15.93 23.81 34.33
C GLN A 61 -15.64 23.22 35.73
N GLN A 62 -14.42 23.35 36.26
CA GLN A 62 -14.06 22.90 37.61
C GLN A 62 -14.64 23.80 38.70
N SER A 63 -14.71 25.12 38.51
CA SER A 63 -15.28 26.05 39.49
C SER A 63 -16.77 25.84 39.76
N ALA A 64 -17.47 25.11 38.90
CA ALA A 64 -18.87 24.77 39.10
C ALA A 64 -19.10 23.49 39.93
N LYS A 65 -18.03 22.76 40.28
CA LYS A 65 -18.10 21.54 41.10
C LYS A 65 -17.83 21.77 42.59
N GLU A 66 -17.26 22.90 42.99
CA GLU A 66 -17.13 23.27 44.39
C GLU A 66 -18.47 23.80 44.91
N ARG A 67 -19.14 23.02 45.76
CA ARG A 67 -20.34 23.47 46.47
C ARG A 67 -19.96 24.62 47.40
N ASP A 68 -20.67 25.74 47.31
CA ASP A 68 -20.68 26.79 48.31
C ASP A 68 -21.02 26.18 49.69
N LEU A 69 -20.01 25.96 50.52
CA LEU A 69 -20.13 25.32 51.84
C LEU A 69 -20.59 26.29 52.95
N ILE A 70 -20.95 27.52 52.59
CA ILE A 70 -21.67 28.44 53.49
C ILE A 70 -23.09 28.52 52.96
N SER A 71 -24.08 28.08 53.75
CA SER A 71 -25.46 28.21 53.29
C SER A 71 -25.85 29.69 53.26
N ASP A 72 -26.60 30.11 52.24
CA ASP A 72 -27.14 31.47 52.17
C ASP A 72 -27.89 31.87 53.45
N LYS A 73 -28.40 30.88 54.20
CA LYS A 73 -29.06 31.03 55.50
C LYS A 73 -28.09 31.46 56.61
N ASP A 74 -26.84 31.00 56.59
CA ASP A 74 -25.81 31.34 57.60
C ASP A 74 -25.26 32.76 57.40
N VAL A 75 -25.08 33.18 56.14
CA VAL A 75 -24.77 34.58 55.80
C VAL A 75 -25.93 35.48 56.20
N TYR A 76 -27.17 35.08 55.92
CA TYR A 76 -28.35 35.86 56.28
C TYR A 76 -28.54 35.98 57.81
N ALA A 77 -28.25 34.93 58.56
CA ALA A 77 -28.36 34.89 60.03
C ALA A 77 -27.29 35.72 60.76
N THR A 78 -26.12 35.91 60.15
CA THR A 78 -25.01 36.70 60.73
C THR A 78 -25.11 38.20 60.44
N LEU A 79 -26.03 38.63 59.58
CA LEU A 79 -26.32 40.04 59.30
C LEU A 79 -27.14 40.66 60.46
N SER A 80 -26.46 41.03 61.55
CA SER A 80 -27.09 41.80 62.63
C SER A 80 -27.57 43.17 62.12
N ASN A 81 -28.68 43.67 62.67
CA ASN A 81 -29.23 45.00 62.35
C ASN A 81 -28.36 46.18 62.85
N ASN A 82 -27.18 45.92 63.44
CA ASN A 82 -26.52 46.86 64.35
C ASN A 82 -25.22 47.49 63.83
N HIS A 83 -25.01 47.56 62.51
CA HIS A 83 -24.04 48.52 61.96
C HIS A 83 -24.63 49.21 60.73
N GLU A 84 -25.05 50.45 60.93
CA GLU A 84 -25.26 51.41 59.85
C GLU A 84 -23.93 51.66 59.15
N GLU A 85 -23.73 51.09 57.95
CA GLU A 85 -22.81 51.69 56.98
C GLU A 85 -23.64 52.54 55.99
N PRO A 86 -23.56 53.88 56.04
CA PRO A 86 -24.55 54.74 55.37
C PRO A 86 -24.36 55.01 53.87
N TYR A 87 -23.51 54.28 53.12
CA TYR A 87 -23.12 54.72 51.76
C TYR A 87 -22.88 53.57 50.78
N LEU A 88 -23.93 52.86 50.42
CA LEU A 88 -23.81 51.53 49.82
C LEU A 88 -23.35 51.53 48.36
N ASP A 89 -23.67 52.55 47.54
CA ASP A 89 -23.20 52.61 46.14
C ASP A 89 -22.13 53.69 45.87
N ARG A 90 -21.66 54.44 46.87
CA ARG A 90 -20.65 55.50 46.69
C ARG A 90 -19.25 54.98 46.32
N LYS A 91 -18.97 53.71 46.59
CA LYS A 91 -17.71 53.04 46.24
C LYS A 91 -18.00 51.80 45.40
N PRO A 92 -17.13 51.44 44.44
CA PRO A 92 -17.24 50.19 43.72
C PRO A 92 -17.31 49.01 44.69
N LYS A 93 -18.29 48.15 44.51
CA LYS A 93 -18.44 46.91 45.29
C LYS A 93 -17.68 45.78 44.62
N ASP A 94 -16.99 44.99 45.42
CA ASP A 94 -16.42 43.75 44.93
C ASP A 94 -17.51 42.77 44.48
N LEU A 95 -17.18 42.00 43.45
CA LEU A 95 -18.06 40.97 42.87
C LEU A 95 -17.61 39.55 43.22
N VAL A 96 -16.41 39.40 43.77
CA VAL A 96 -15.83 38.11 44.17
C VAL A 96 -15.37 38.17 45.62
N GLY A 97 -15.72 37.17 46.43
CA GLY A 97 -15.29 37.04 47.83
C GLY A 97 -16.44 37.18 48.84
N ASP A 98 -16.11 36.97 50.12
CA ASP A 98 -17.08 37.03 51.22
C ASP A 98 -17.78 38.39 51.33
N ASP A 99 -17.02 39.47 51.09
CA ASP A 99 -17.54 40.84 51.15
C ASP A 99 -18.53 41.13 50.01
N ALA A 100 -18.32 40.54 48.83
CA ALA A 100 -19.26 40.63 47.72
C ALA A 100 -20.62 39.98 48.05
N TYR A 101 -20.59 38.85 48.77
CA TYR A 101 -21.79 38.14 49.23
C TYR A 101 -22.54 38.93 50.29
N LYS A 102 -21.84 39.36 51.35
CA LYS A 102 -22.43 40.19 52.41
C LYS A 102 -23.01 41.47 51.83
N SER A 103 -22.27 42.13 50.94
CA SER A 103 -22.70 43.36 50.27
C SER A 103 -23.95 43.15 49.41
N TYR A 104 -24.07 42.02 48.70
CA TYR A 104 -25.28 41.68 47.93
C TYR A 104 -26.52 41.53 48.82
N TYR A 105 -26.44 40.75 49.89
CA TYR A 105 -27.57 40.55 50.81
C TYR A 105 -27.93 41.81 51.57
N HIS A 106 -26.94 42.61 51.96
CA HIS A 106 -27.16 43.91 52.55
C HIS A 106 -27.89 44.85 51.57
N THR A 107 -27.47 44.86 50.30
CA THR A 107 -28.13 45.62 49.23
C THR A 107 -29.57 45.15 49.03
N PHE A 108 -29.81 43.84 49.03
CA PHE A 108 -31.14 43.26 48.89
C PHE A 108 -32.08 43.66 50.04
N LYS A 109 -31.61 43.61 51.28
CA LYS A 109 -32.40 44.00 52.47
C LYS A 109 -32.78 45.48 52.47
N ASN A 110 -31.91 46.33 51.93
CA ASN A 110 -32.03 47.79 51.99
C ASN A 110 -32.36 48.45 50.63
N ILE A 111 -32.79 47.67 49.62
CA ILE A 111 -32.89 48.13 48.22
C ILE A 111 -33.72 49.41 48.04
N LYS A 112 -34.87 49.55 48.71
CA LYS A 112 -35.73 50.75 48.61
C LYS A 112 -35.00 52.02 49.05
N ARG A 113 -34.34 51.96 50.21
CA ARG A 113 -33.56 53.07 50.78
C ARG A 113 -32.38 53.42 49.87
N ILE A 114 -31.70 52.41 49.31
CA ILE A 114 -30.56 52.62 48.39
C ILE A 114 -31.02 53.31 47.11
N LEU A 115 -32.16 52.91 46.54
CA LEU A 115 -32.68 53.52 45.32
C LEU A 115 -33.10 54.98 45.54
N GLU A 116 -33.77 55.28 46.66
CA GLU A 116 -34.11 56.66 47.03
C GLU A 116 -32.86 57.52 47.24
N GLN A 117 -31.85 56.99 47.94
CA GLN A 117 -30.57 57.67 48.14
C GLN A 117 -29.84 57.92 46.82
N ASN A 118 -29.70 56.89 45.98
CA ASN A 118 -29.00 57.01 44.69
C ASN A 118 -29.70 58.03 43.78
N GLN A 119 -31.04 58.09 43.81
CA GLN A 119 -31.81 59.09 43.07
C GLN A 119 -31.59 60.51 43.62
N PHE A 120 -31.63 60.68 44.94
CA PHE A 120 -31.46 61.99 45.59
C PHE A 120 -30.02 62.53 45.44
N GLU A 121 -29.02 61.67 45.60
CA GLU A 121 -27.60 62.02 45.55
C GLU A 121 -26.99 61.91 44.15
N ASN A 122 -27.78 61.49 43.14
CA ASN A 122 -27.35 61.30 41.76
C ASN A 122 -26.17 60.31 41.61
N ILE A 123 -26.23 59.20 42.36
CA ILE A 123 -25.23 58.12 42.35
C ILE A 123 -25.62 57.06 41.33
N THR A 124 -24.67 56.60 40.52
CA THR A 124 -24.88 55.46 39.62
C THR A 124 -25.06 54.18 40.43
N ASN A 125 -26.16 53.46 40.17
CA ASN A 125 -26.44 52.17 40.79
C ASN A 125 -25.27 51.17 40.60
N SER A 126 -24.90 50.49 41.68
CA SER A 126 -23.98 49.35 41.60
C SER A 126 -24.59 48.17 40.84
N VAL A 127 -23.73 47.21 40.46
CA VAL A 127 -24.17 45.96 39.80
C VAL A 127 -25.23 45.24 40.65
N GLN A 128 -24.98 45.09 41.95
CA GLN A 128 -25.90 44.47 42.90
C GLN A 128 -27.26 45.19 42.89
N THR A 129 -27.24 46.53 42.96
CA THR A 129 -28.45 47.36 42.95
C THR A 129 -29.23 47.21 41.65
N ASN A 130 -28.55 47.25 40.49
CA ASN A 130 -29.19 47.07 39.19
C ASN A 130 -29.84 45.69 39.03
N LEU A 131 -29.16 44.63 39.48
CA LEU A 131 -29.71 43.28 39.45
C LEU A 131 -30.98 43.16 40.31
N ILE A 132 -30.92 43.63 41.56
CA ILE A 132 -32.05 43.53 42.49
C ILE A 132 -33.21 44.41 42.00
N GLN A 133 -32.94 45.65 41.59
CA GLN A 133 -33.96 46.55 41.06
C GLN A 133 -34.66 45.96 39.83
N ARG A 134 -33.92 45.35 38.90
CA ARG A 134 -34.53 44.73 37.71
C ARG A 134 -35.35 43.49 38.07
N ALA A 135 -34.86 42.67 39.00
CA ALA A 135 -35.59 41.50 39.50
C ALA A 135 -36.92 41.89 40.19
N GLU A 136 -36.92 42.95 41.00
CA GLU A 136 -38.15 43.50 41.61
C GLU A 136 -39.14 43.99 40.55
N LYS A 137 -38.66 44.75 39.55
CA LYS A 137 -39.49 45.22 38.43
C LYS A 137 -40.14 44.07 37.65
N LEU A 138 -39.40 42.97 37.46
CA LEU A 138 -39.89 41.76 36.78
C LEU A 138 -40.69 40.81 37.68
N LYS A 139 -40.81 41.13 38.98
CA LYS A 139 -41.49 40.33 40.01
C LYS A 139 -40.93 38.90 40.09
N ILE A 140 -39.60 38.78 40.05
CA ILE A 140 -38.88 37.51 40.20
C ILE A 140 -37.92 37.59 41.38
N LEU A 141 -37.58 36.44 41.97
CA LEU A 141 -36.68 36.38 43.12
C LEU A 141 -35.26 36.82 42.71
N PRO A 142 -34.66 37.84 43.35
CA PRO A 142 -33.28 38.22 43.05
C PRO A 142 -32.31 37.07 43.33
N CYS A 143 -31.38 36.83 42.42
CA CYS A 143 -30.25 35.95 42.66
C CYS A 143 -28.97 36.51 42.04
N LYS A 144 -27.83 35.94 42.45
CA LYS A 144 -26.48 36.45 42.19
C LYS A 144 -26.02 36.30 40.72
N MET A 145 -26.68 35.42 39.96
CA MET A 145 -26.49 35.20 38.51
C MET A 145 -25.05 34.98 38.05
N GLY A 146 -24.18 34.44 38.90
CA GLY A 146 -22.76 34.23 38.60
C GLY A 146 -21.93 35.51 38.45
N LEU A 147 -22.55 36.69 38.53
CA LEU A 147 -21.88 37.98 38.63
C LEU A 147 -21.28 38.17 40.02
N ILE A 148 -22.04 37.82 41.06
CA ILE A 148 -21.56 37.85 42.45
C ILE A 148 -21.23 36.41 42.86
N LYS A 149 -19.96 36.14 43.17
CA LYS A 149 -19.48 34.78 43.49
C LYS A 149 -18.52 34.76 44.66
N LEU A 150 -18.47 33.64 45.39
CA LEU A 150 -17.60 33.50 46.55
C LEU A 150 -16.14 33.36 46.12
N LYS A 151 -15.91 32.55 45.08
CA LYS A 151 -14.60 32.28 44.46
C LYS A 151 -14.74 32.26 42.94
N GLY A 152 -13.61 32.41 42.23
CA GLY A 152 -13.53 32.30 40.77
C GLY A 152 -13.00 33.56 40.08
N ASP A 153 -12.86 33.51 38.75
CA ASP A 153 -12.28 34.60 37.95
C ASP A 153 -13.29 35.73 37.71
N LYS A 154 -12.99 36.94 38.19
CA LYS A 154 -13.83 38.15 38.00
C LYS A 154 -14.18 38.49 36.54
N ASN A 155 -13.44 37.96 35.56
CA ASN A 155 -13.68 38.19 34.13
C ASN A 155 -14.52 37.08 33.46
N SER A 156 -15.11 36.17 34.23
CA SER A 156 -15.93 35.06 33.71
C SER A 156 -17.30 34.97 34.39
N ILE A 157 -18.29 34.48 33.65
CA ILE A 157 -19.61 34.12 34.19
C ILE A 157 -19.87 32.67 33.82
N ALA A 158 -20.17 31.85 34.83
CA ALA A 158 -20.48 30.44 34.67
C ALA A 158 -21.77 30.11 35.42
N ILE A 159 -22.87 29.97 34.68
CA ILE A 159 -24.20 29.73 35.25
C ILE A 159 -24.93 28.58 34.57
N GLN A 160 -24.24 27.49 34.30
CA GLN A 160 -24.84 26.32 33.63
C GLN A 160 -25.94 25.65 34.45
N ASN A 161 -26.92 25.06 33.75
CA ASN A 161 -27.99 24.23 34.32
C ASN A 161 -28.90 24.91 35.35
N GLN A 162 -28.99 26.25 35.35
CA GLN A 162 -29.79 26.98 36.35
C GLN A 162 -31.26 27.16 35.94
N LYS A 163 -31.61 26.86 34.68
CA LYS A 163 -32.97 27.03 34.13
C LYS A 163 -33.50 28.46 34.25
N PHE A 164 -32.61 29.45 34.17
CA PHE A 164 -32.94 30.86 34.35
C PHE A 164 -33.95 31.41 33.32
N GLY A 165 -33.86 31.03 32.06
CA GLY A 165 -34.73 31.57 31.01
C GLY A 165 -34.63 33.09 30.85
N ASP A 166 -35.51 33.66 30.02
CA ASP A 166 -35.35 35.02 29.50
C ASP A 166 -35.41 36.11 30.58
N LYS A 167 -36.34 36.01 31.53
CA LYS A 167 -36.53 37.03 32.58
C LYS A 167 -35.27 37.21 33.43
N TYR A 168 -34.60 36.12 33.76
CA TYR A 168 -33.40 36.14 34.57
C TYR A 168 -32.16 36.57 33.77
N VAL A 169 -32.10 36.26 32.47
CA VAL A 169 -31.09 36.80 31.55
C VAL A 169 -31.25 38.29 31.34
N GLU A 170 -32.48 38.80 31.33
CA GLU A 170 -32.75 40.23 31.27
C GLU A 170 -32.26 40.96 32.53
N VAL A 171 -32.47 40.39 33.72
CA VAL A 171 -31.84 40.90 34.96
C VAL A 171 -30.32 40.92 34.82
N LEU A 172 -29.73 39.80 34.38
CA LEU A 172 -28.29 39.69 34.18
C LEU A 172 -27.77 40.75 33.18
N SER A 173 -28.50 40.97 32.10
CA SER A 173 -28.14 41.94 31.05
C SER A 173 -28.07 43.36 31.60
N GLU A 174 -28.94 43.73 32.55
CA GLU A 174 -28.85 45.03 33.23
C GLU A 174 -27.55 45.18 34.04
N GLY A 175 -27.15 44.13 34.76
CA GLY A 175 -25.89 44.12 35.50
C GLY A 175 -24.64 44.12 34.61
N LEU A 176 -24.72 43.50 33.43
CA LEU A 176 -23.62 43.40 32.47
C LEU A 176 -23.27 44.73 31.80
N LYS A 177 -24.23 45.67 31.67
CA LYS A 177 -23.98 46.99 31.06
C LYS A 177 -22.82 47.75 31.69
N THR A 178 -22.57 47.52 32.98
CA THR A 178 -21.51 48.20 33.74
C THR A 178 -20.22 47.36 33.86
N LEU A 179 -20.12 46.21 33.18
CA LEU A 179 -19.03 45.23 33.34
C LEU A 179 -18.37 44.85 32.01
N PRO A 180 -17.62 45.78 31.38
CA PRO A 180 -16.94 45.51 30.12
C PRO A 180 -15.72 44.56 30.25
N THR A 181 -15.32 44.24 31.48
CA THR A 181 -14.13 43.41 31.76
C THR A 181 -14.41 41.91 31.63
N ILE A 182 -15.67 41.49 31.60
CA ILE A 182 -16.06 40.07 31.51
C ILE A 182 -15.93 39.61 30.06
N GLN A 183 -15.16 38.56 29.84
CA GLN A 183 -14.83 38.05 28.51
C GLN A 183 -15.31 36.61 28.29
N ASP A 184 -15.49 35.84 29.37
CA ASP A 184 -15.83 34.43 29.26
C ASP A 184 -17.25 34.18 29.77
N PHE A 185 -18.11 33.66 28.90
CA PHE A 185 -19.54 33.54 29.15
C PHE A 185 -19.99 32.09 28.96
N ASN A 186 -20.43 31.44 30.03
CA ASN A 186 -21.03 30.11 30.01
C ASN A 186 -22.47 30.14 30.52
N PHE A 187 -23.40 30.01 29.58
CA PHE A 187 -24.85 30.11 29.78
C PHE A 187 -25.58 28.81 29.42
N ASN A 188 -24.89 27.67 29.49
CA ASN A 188 -25.39 26.41 28.97
C ASN A 188 -26.60 25.89 29.74
N ARG A 189 -27.57 25.30 29.03
CA ARG A 189 -28.73 24.62 29.60
C ARG A 189 -29.55 25.52 30.52
N ASN A 190 -29.80 26.76 30.09
CA ASN A 190 -30.55 27.74 30.87
C ASN A 190 -31.95 28.02 30.35
N ARG A 191 -32.40 27.38 29.26
CA ARG A 191 -33.73 27.61 28.65
C ARG A 191 -33.91 29.05 28.16
N ILE A 192 -32.83 29.69 27.75
CA ILE A 192 -32.84 31.05 27.18
C ILE A 192 -33.38 30.95 25.76
N LYS A 193 -34.41 31.74 25.45
CA LYS A 193 -35.03 31.81 24.13
C LYS A 193 -34.59 33.07 23.38
N GLU A 194 -35.15 33.27 22.19
CA GLU A 194 -34.82 34.40 21.32
C GLU A 194 -34.89 35.76 22.00
N HIS A 195 -35.90 35.99 22.84
CA HIS A 195 -36.05 37.26 23.54
C HIS A 195 -34.88 37.53 24.50
N GLY A 196 -34.53 36.56 25.35
CA GLY A 196 -33.40 36.71 26.29
C GLY A 196 -32.07 36.86 25.55
N ALA A 197 -31.84 36.07 24.50
CA ALA A 197 -30.62 36.15 23.70
C ALA A 197 -30.48 37.52 22.98
N SER A 198 -31.57 38.07 22.46
CA SER A 198 -31.58 39.37 21.78
C SER A 198 -31.22 40.55 22.69
N GLN A 199 -31.41 40.41 24.00
CA GLN A 199 -30.99 41.40 24.99
C GLN A 199 -29.53 41.21 25.43
N LEU A 200 -29.08 39.95 25.52
CA LEU A 200 -27.76 39.59 26.03
C LEU A 200 -26.64 39.77 25.00
N PHE A 201 -26.81 39.24 23.80
CA PHE A 201 -25.74 39.21 22.79
C PHE A 201 -25.23 40.58 22.33
N PRO A 202 -26.04 41.65 22.22
CA PRO A 202 -25.53 42.99 21.93
C PRO A 202 -24.53 43.52 22.97
N LEU A 203 -24.65 43.07 24.22
CA LEU A 203 -23.78 43.49 25.31
C LEU A 203 -22.46 42.71 25.34
N ILE A 204 -22.51 41.42 25.00
CA ILE A 204 -21.34 40.54 25.15
C ILE A 204 -20.54 40.33 23.87
N SER A 205 -21.16 40.44 22.68
CA SER A 205 -20.55 40.00 21.41
C SER A 205 -19.19 40.67 21.11
N LYS A 206 -19.05 41.97 21.42
CA LYS A 206 -17.83 42.75 21.14
C LYS A 206 -16.66 42.47 22.11
N GLN A 207 -16.95 41.98 23.32
CA GLN A 207 -15.94 41.76 24.36
C GLN A 207 -15.69 40.28 24.66
N ALA A 208 -16.60 39.40 24.23
CA ALA A 208 -16.52 37.98 24.51
C ALA A 208 -15.33 37.34 23.79
N ARG A 209 -14.61 36.52 24.56
CA ARG A 209 -13.57 35.61 24.10
C ARG A 209 -14.11 34.18 24.01
N ILE A 210 -14.93 33.79 24.99
CA ILE A 210 -15.61 32.49 25.03
C ILE A 210 -17.11 32.74 25.16
N ILE A 211 -17.88 32.14 24.24
CA ILE A 211 -19.34 32.06 24.32
C ILE A 211 -19.72 30.58 24.30
N GLU A 212 -20.13 30.09 25.46
CA GLU A 212 -20.78 28.80 25.62
C GLU A 212 -22.29 29.04 25.85
N PHE A 213 -23.10 28.56 24.90
CA PHE A 213 -24.55 28.77 24.91
C PHE A 213 -25.34 27.48 24.60
N GLN A 214 -24.78 26.31 24.90
CA GLN A 214 -25.36 25.01 24.55
C GLN A 214 -26.76 24.79 25.13
N THR A 215 -27.63 24.07 24.42
CA THR A 215 -28.98 23.65 24.88
C THR A 215 -29.83 24.84 25.35
N ASN A 216 -30.06 25.77 24.42
CA ASN A 216 -30.95 26.92 24.57
C ASN A 216 -31.82 27.05 23.29
N SER A 217 -32.44 28.19 23.03
CA SER A 217 -33.28 28.41 21.84
C SER A 217 -33.11 29.84 21.32
N ILE A 218 -31.90 30.15 20.85
CA ILE A 218 -31.47 31.52 20.48
C ILE A 218 -32.37 32.18 19.42
N GLY A 219 -32.93 31.42 18.47
CA GLY A 219 -33.69 31.99 17.36
C GLY A 219 -32.87 32.93 16.46
N GLN A 220 -33.53 33.55 15.49
CA GLN A 220 -32.86 34.39 14.48
C GLN A 220 -32.43 35.74 15.06
N LYS A 221 -33.38 36.45 15.69
CA LYS A 221 -33.11 37.79 16.25
C LYS A 221 -32.13 37.74 17.41
N GLY A 222 -32.13 36.62 18.14
CA GLY A 222 -31.20 36.40 19.23
C GLY A 222 -29.77 36.30 18.72
N LEU A 223 -29.51 35.61 17.60
CA LEU A 223 -28.15 35.36 17.07
C LEU A 223 -27.60 36.53 16.23
N GLU A 224 -28.46 37.39 15.70
CA GLU A 224 -28.10 38.50 14.82
C GLU A 224 -26.91 39.36 15.33
N PRO A 225 -26.82 39.75 16.62
CA PRO A 225 -25.68 40.52 17.11
C PRO A 225 -24.34 39.78 17.04
N ILE A 226 -24.36 38.43 17.12
CA ILE A 226 -23.17 37.60 16.91
C ILE A 226 -22.81 37.58 15.43
N LEU A 227 -23.79 37.36 14.54
CA LEU A 227 -23.58 37.35 13.08
C LEU A 227 -22.96 38.65 12.58
N GLN A 228 -23.39 39.79 13.11
CA GLN A 228 -22.82 41.11 12.77
C GLN A 228 -21.42 41.33 13.36
N CYS A 229 -21.10 40.70 14.49
CA CYS A 229 -19.80 40.85 15.15
C CYS A 229 -18.71 39.98 14.51
N LEU A 230 -19.04 38.75 14.11
CA LEU A 230 -18.09 37.76 13.60
C LEU A 230 -17.19 38.25 12.44
N PRO A 231 -17.68 38.94 11.39
CA PRO A 231 -16.83 39.36 10.28
C PRO A 231 -15.96 40.60 10.60
N LEU A 232 -16.09 41.20 11.78
CA LEU A 232 -15.33 42.38 12.17
C LEU A 232 -13.91 42.00 12.58
N GLN A 233 -12.93 42.80 12.16
CA GLN A 233 -11.52 42.66 12.55
C GLN A 233 -11.30 42.82 14.07
N THR A 234 -12.25 43.46 14.75
CA THR A 234 -12.24 43.65 16.21
C THR A 234 -12.89 42.50 16.98
N CYS A 235 -13.41 41.47 16.29
CA CYS A 235 -14.01 40.31 16.93
C CYS A 235 -12.98 39.57 17.79
N LYS A 236 -13.29 39.35 19.07
CA LYS A 236 -12.41 38.66 20.03
C LYS A 236 -12.83 37.23 20.34
N ILE A 237 -13.96 36.78 19.78
CA ILE A 237 -14.52 35.47 20.05
C ILE A 237 -13.57 34.43 19.47
N GLN A 238 -13.13 33.52 20.32
CA GLN A 238 -12.26 32.43 19.94
C GLN A 238 -12.96 31.07 20.10
N ILE A 239 -13.85 30.95 21.09
CA ILE A 239 -14.71 29.78 21.27
C ILE A 239 -16.16 30.21 21.11
N LEU A 240 -16.85 29.61 20.14
CA LEU A 240 -18.28 29.79 19.91
C LEU A 240 -18.98 28.43 19.93
N ASN A 241 -19.64 28.12 21.04
CA ASN A 241 -20.41 26.90 21.19
C ASN A 241 -21.91 27.18 21.23
N LEU A 242 -22.57 26.79 20.13
CA LEU A 242 -23.99 26.96 19.88
C LEU A 242 -24.72 25.62 19.75
N GLU A 243 -24.16 24.53 20.31
CA GLU A 243 -24.78 23.20 20.25
C GLU A 243 -26.23 23.24 20.74
N ASP A 244 -27.12 22.52 20.05
CA ASP A 244 -28.51 22.29 20.51
C ASP A 244 -29.30 23.59 20.74
N ASN A 245 -29.32 24.46 19.72
CA ASN A 245 -30.05 25.73 19.73
C ASN A 245 -31.14 25.83 18.65
N GLN A 246 -31.41 24.73 17.94
CA GLN A 246 -32.44 24.64 16.89
C GLN A 246 -32.25 25.67 15.77
N LEU A 247 -31.01 25.94 15.37
CA LEU A 247 -30.70 27.00 14.40
C LEU A 247 -31.26 26.71 12.99
N GLY A 248 -31.26 25.45 12.56
CA GLY A 248 -31.69 25.06 11.21
C GLY A 248 -30.75 25.58 10.10
N ASP A 249 -31.03 25.18 8.85
CA ASP A 249 -30.14 25.46 7.72
C ASP A 249 -29.94 26.95 7.43
N THR A 250 -31.01 27.75 7.50
CA THR A 250 -30.95 29.18 7.14
C THR A 250 -30.01 29.97 8.05
N LEU A 251 -30.15 29.82 9.38
CA LEU A 251 -29.28 30.53 10.31
C LEU A 251 -27.84 30.01 10.27
N ILE A 252 -27.65 28.71 10.01
CA ILE A 252 -26.33 28.13 9.85
C ILE A 252 -25.67 28.66 8.57
N SER A 253 -26.41 28.83 7.48
CA SER A 253 -25.90 29.49 6.27
C SER A 253 -25.44 30.92 6.54
N ASP A 254 -26.19 31.70 7.32
CA ASP A 254 -25.80 33.07 7.66
C ASP A 254 -24.61 33.11 8.64
N LEU A 255 -24.56 32.17 9.58
CA LEU A 255 -23.40 31.98 10.46
C LEU A 255 -22.14 31.61 9.67
N CYS A 256 -22.23 30.66 8.75
CA CYS A 256 -21.11 30.27 7.88
C CYS A 256 -20.59 31.43 7.04
N LYS A 257 -21.48 32.26 6.45
CA LYS A 257 -21.06 33.47 5.71
C LYS A 257 -20.32 34.46 6.60
N ALA A 258 -20.78 34.67 7.84
CA ALA A 258 -20.12 35.55 8.80
C ALA A 258 -18.75 34.99 9.23
N MET A 259 -18.67 33.66 9.42
CA MET A 259 -17.46 32.93 9.79
C MET A 259 -16.42 32.90 8.67
N SER A 260 -16.80 32.88 7.39
CA SER A 260 -15.87 32.89 6.25
C SER A 260 -14.83 34.01 6.30
N LYS A 261 -15.14 35.14 6.96
CA LYS A 261 -14.24 36.30 7.10
C LYS A 261 -13.80 36.56 8.55
N ASN A 262 -14.15 35.65 9.45
CA ASN A 262 -13.86 35.85 10.87
C ASN A 262 -12.36 35.64 11.17
N PRO A 263 -11.72 36.56 11.90
CA PRO A 263 -10.27 36.52 12.13
C PRO A 263 -9.86 35.89 13.49
N SER A 264 -10.77 35.29 14.25
CA SER A 264 -10.49 34.98 15.66
C SER A 264 -11.08 33.69 16.22
N VAL A 265 -12.15 33.15 15.65
CA VAL A 265 -12.81 31.94 16.15
C VAL A 265 -11.99 30.72 15.77
N GLU A 266 -11.36 30.13 16.77
CA GLU A 266 -10.57 28.90 16.66
C GLU A 266 -11.44 27.65 16.83
N MET A 267 -12.54 27.73 17.60
CA MET A 267 -13.45 26.60 17.81
C MET A 267 -14.92 27.00 17.57
N LEU A 268 -15.55 26.31 16.62
CA LEU A 268 -16.97 26.43 16.32
C LEU A 268 -17.68 25.10 16.59
N ASN A 269 -18.65 25.11 17.50
CA ASN A 269 -19.53 23.96 17.71
C ASN A 269 -20.98 24.31 17.38
N ILE A 270 -21.50 23.67 16.35
CA ILE A 270 -22.86 23.81 15.82
C ILE A 270 -23.57 22.45 15.77
N SER A 271 -23.15 21.53 16.63
CA SER A 271 -23.76 20.20 16.78
C SER A 271 -25.24 20.30 17.18
N LYS A 272 -26.06 19.30 16.82
CA LYS A 272 -27.47 19.20 17.23
C LYS A 272 -28.35 20.39 16.80
N ASN A 273 -28.09 20.99 15.64
CA ASN A 273 -28.82 22.19 15.19
C ASN A 273 -29.74 21.94 14.00
N ASN A 274 -30.09 20.68 13.74
CA ASN A 274 -30.95 20.28 12.61
C ASN A 274 -30.39 20.74 11.26
N ILE A 275 -29.07 20.71 11.09
CA ILE A 275 -28.41 21.03 9.82
C ILE A 275 -28.66 19.89 8.84
N THR A 276 -29.16 20.19 7.66
CA THR A 276 -29.38 19.24 6.57
C THR A 276 -28.42 19.51 5.42
N ASN A 277 -28.62 18.81 4.29
CA ASN A 277 -27.89 19.12 3.07
C ASN A 277 -28.20 20.51 2.51
N ALA A 278 -29.23 21.25 2.93
CA ALA A 278 -29.45 22.59 2.38
C ALA A 278 -28.32 23.57 2.72
N ALA A 279 -27.61 23.35 3.84
CA ALA A 279 -26.53 24.23 4.30
C ALA A 279 -25.12 23.84 3.82
N TYR A 280 -24.93 22.72 3.09
CA TYR A 280 -23.58 22.22 2.79
C TYR A 280 -22.73 23.22 2.00
N LEU A 281 -23.32 23.99 1.08
CA LEU A 281 -22.59 25.00 0.29
C LEU A 281 -22.01 26.10 1.18
N SER A 282 -22.77 26.52 2.20
CA SER A 282 -22.30 27.53 3.15
C SER A 282 -21.20 26.98 4.05
N ILE A 283 -21.33 25.73 4.53
CA ILE A 283 -20.29 25.06 5.31
C ILE A 283 -19.01 24.89 4.48
N LYS A 284 -19.14 24.42 3.24
CA LYS A 284 -18.04 24.31 2.27
C LYS A 284 -17.32 25.65 2.09
N SER A 285 -18.07 26.71 1.79
CA SER A 285 -17.53 28.06 1.57
C SER A 285 -16.87 28.65 2.82
N MET A 286 -17.34 28.29 4.02
CA MET A 286 -16.71 28.68 5.28
C MET A 286 -15.36 27.99 5.44
N ILE A 287 -15.29 26.67 5.23
CA ILE A 287 -14.04 25.89 5.33
C ILE A 287 -13.02 26.33 4.29
N GLU A 288 -13.47 26.74 3.10
CA GLU A 288 -12.60 27.18 2.00
C GLU A 288 -11.97 28.55 2.25
N GLN A 289 -12.71 29.48 2.87
CA GLN A 289 -12.29 30.88 3.02
C GLN A 289 -11.71 31.22 4.40
N ASN A 290 -12.11 30.48 5.44
CA ASN A 290 -11.66 30.75 6.78
C ASN A 290 -10.30 30.05 7.05
N ASP A 291 -9.34 30.83 7.55
CA ASP A 291 -7.99 30.39 7.86
C ASP A 291 -7.68 30.35 9.37
N THR A 292 -8.65 30.66 10.23
CA THR A 292 -8.50 30.76 11.68
C THR A 292 -9.10 29.60 12.45
N LEU A 293 -10.08 28.90 11.87
CA LEU A 293 -10.81 27.81 12.49
C LEU A 293 -9.93 26.55 12.60
N LEU A 294 -9.76 26.06 13.84
CA LEU A 294 -8.97 24.89 14.17
C LEU A 294 -9.85 23.70 14.55
N GLU A 295 -11.01 23.94 15.16
CA GLU A 295 -11.94 22.89 15.58
C GLU A 295 -13.35 23.14 15.04
N LEU A 296 -13.92 22.15 14.36
CA LEU A 296 -15.29 22.21 13.84
C LEU A 296 -16.10 20.99 14.27
N TYR A 297 -17.20 21.24 15.00
CA TYR A 297 -18.11 20.22 15.48
C TYR A 297 -19.48 20.31 14.81
N LEU A 298 -19.86 19.24 14.10
CA LEU A 298 -21.09 19.08 13.32
C LEU A 298 -21.90 17.85 13.77
N ARG A 299 -21.63 17.34 14.98
CA ARG A 299 -22.25 16.13 15.53
C ARG A 299 -23.77 16.20 15.60
N TRP A 300 -24.45 15.08 15.39
CA TRP A 300 -25.92 14.97 15.50
C TRP A 300 -26.65 15.98 14.62
N ASN A 301 -26.28 16.01 13.35
CA ASN A 301 -27.02 16.72 12.32
C ASN A 301 -27.52 15.72 11.27
N SER A 302 -28.10 16.22 10.18
CA SER A 302 -28.68 15.44 9.09
C SER A 302 -27.94 15.69 7.76
N ILE A 303 -26.61 15.89 7.83
CA ILE A 303 -25.76 15.99 6.64
C ILE A 303 -25.67 14.60 6.00
N LYS A 304 -26.01 14.49 4.71
CA LYS A 304 -25.97 13.23 3.95
C LYS A 304 -24.76 13.17 3.04
N GLY A 305 -24.50 12.00 2.45
CA GLY A 305 -23.33 11.75 1.62
C GLY A 305 -23.07 12.76 0.50
N SER A 306 -24.09 13.30 -0.18
CA SER A 306 -23.88 14.31 -1.22
C SER A 306 -23.37 15.66 -0.70
N GLY A 307 -23.82 16.09 0.49
CA GLY A 307 -23.31 17.30 1.14
C GLY A 307 -21.92 17.06 1.73
N GLY A 308 -21.73 15.89 2.35
CA GLY A 308 -20.42 15.45 2.85
C GLY A 308 -19.36 15.40 1.75
N LEU A 309 -19.68 14.88 0.57
CA LEU A 309 -18.79 14.79 -0.58
C LEU A 309 -18.14 16.14 -0.89
N GLU A 310 -18.94 17.20 -0.99
CA GLU A 310 -18.48 18.53 -1.33
C GLU A 310 -17.68 19.19 -0.19
N ILE A 311 -18.00 18.85 1.07
CA ILE A 311 -17.25 19.32 2.24
C ILE A 311 -15.87 18.64 2.30
N PHE A 312 -15.79 17.31 2.13
CA PHE A 312 -14.52 16.58 2.18
C PHE A 312 -13.57 16.96 1.04
N LYS A 313 -14.08 17.31 -0.15
CA LYS A 313 -13.25 17.86 -1.24
C LYS A 313 -12.50 19.13 -0.85
N VAL A 314 -13.10 20.01 -0.05
CA VAL A 314 -12.42 21.24 0.40
C VAL A 314 -11.54 20.95 1.61
N LEU A 315 -11.96 20.04 2.51
CA LEU A 315 -11.12 19.60 3.61
C LEU A 315 -9.83 18.91 3.15
N GLN A 316 -9.84 18.27 1.98
CA GLN A 316 -8.65 17.67 1.36
C GLN A 316 -7.47 18.66 1.29
N THR A 317 -7.74 19.91 0.89
CA THR A 317 -6.71 20.96 0.74
C THR A 317 -6.65 21.93 1.91
N ASN A 318 -7.60 21.89 2.85
CA ASN A 318 -7.59 22.75 4.04
C ASN A 318 -6.40 22.41 4.96
N LYS A 319 -5.62 23.44 5.34
CA LYS A 319 -4.39 23.31 6.14
C LYS A 319 -4.50 23.84 7.57
N ASN A 320 -5.71 24.19 8.01
CA ASN A 320 -5.93 24.85 9.29
C ASN A 320 -6.65 23.94 10.29
N ILE A 321 -7.78 23.34 9.89
CA ILE A 321 -8.61 22.55 10.80
C ILE A 321 -7.86 21.31 11.29
N LYS A 322 -7.76 21.18 12.61
CA LYS A 322 -7.08 20.09 13.34
C LYS A 322 -8.07 19.08 13.90
N VAL A 323 -9.28 19.51 14.27
CA VAL A 323 -10.29 18.66 14.92
C VAL A 323 -11.61 18.73 14.19
N LEU A 324 -12.14 17.56 13.82
CA LEU A 324 -13.38 17.41 13.07
C LEU A 324 -14.29 16.37 13.73
N ASP A 325 -15.50 16.80 14.08
CA ASP A 325 -16.55 15.90 14.55
C ASP A 325 -17.74 15.90 13.57
N PHE A 326 -17.86 14.83 12.80
CA PHE A 326 -19.00 14.55 11.93
C PHE A 326 -19.88 13.42 12.46
N SER A 327 -19.70 13.01 13.71
CA SER A 327 -20.39 11.85 14.27
C SER A 327 -21.91 12.03 14.27
N TYR A 328 -22.63 10.91 14.17
CA TYR A 328 -24.09 10.89 14.12
C TYR A 328 -24.71 11.78 13.04
N ASN A 329 -24.19 11.67 11.82
CA ASN A 329 -24.81 12.21 10.61
C ASN A 329 -25.25 11.05 9.70
N LEU A 330 -25.52 11.32 8.42
CA LEU A 330 -25.94 10.34 7.43
C LEU A 330 -24.95 10.30 6.25
N LEU A 331 -23.66 10.45 6.53
CA LEU A 331 -22.63 10.58 5.48
C LEU A 331 -22.56 9.35 4.57
N GLY A 332 -22.83 8.14 5.07
CA GLY A 332 -22.88 6.93 4.26
C GLY A 332 -24.10 6.83 3.34
N ALA A 333 -25.10 7.70 3.48
CA ALA A 333 -26.29 7.65 2.66
C ALA A 333 -25.98 7.97 1.19
N GLY A 334 -26.32 7.04 0.30
CA GLY A 334 -26.20 7.20 -1.15
C GLY A 334 -24.84 6.84 -1.75
N ASN A 335 -23.90 6.31 -0.96
CA ASN A 335 -22.59 5.77 -1.40
C ASN A 335 -21.74 6.70 -2.30
N VAL A 336 -21.99 8.01 -2.26
CA VAL A 336 -21.29 8.98 -3.14
C VAL A 336 -20.06 9.59 -2.47
N ILE A 337 -20.02 9.64 -1.13
CA ILE A 337 -18.98 10.35 -0.37
C ILE A 337 -17.61 9.67 -0.43
N ILE A 338 -17.58 8.36 -0.69
CA ILE A 338 -16.41 7.53 -0.38
C ILE A 338 -15.15 7.98 -1.12
N THR A 339 -15.27 8.41 -2.38
CA THR A 339 -14.14 8.93 -3.16
C THR A 339 -13.52 10.14 -2.47
N ALA A 340 -14.32 11.17 -2.18
CA ALA A 340 -13.83 12.39 -1.54
C ALA A 340 -13.29 12.15 -0.12
N LEU A 341 -13.90 11.23 0.63
CA LEU A 341 -13.45 10.88 1.98
C LEU A 341 -12.09 10.17 1.95
N LYS A 342 -11.86 9.25 1.00
CA LYS A 342 -10.56 8.60 0.82
C LYS A 342 -9.48 9.60 0.44
N ASP A 343 -9.77 10.45 -0.53
CA ASP A 343 -8.81 11.45 -1.01
C ASP A 343 -8.45 12.42 0.12
N PHE A 344 -9.43 12.87 0.90
CA PHE A 344 -9.20 13.63 2.13
C PHE A 344 -8.29 12.88 3.12
N ILE A 345 -8.58 11.62 3.43
CA ILE A 345 -7.76 10.85 4.38
C ILE A 345 -6.33 10.68 3.85
N ILE A 346 -6.14 10.42 2.56
CA ILE A 346 -4.82 10.16 1.97
C ILE A 346 -4.01 11.45 1.90
N GLU A 347 -4.61 12.57 1.49
CA GLU A 347 -3.89 13.80 1.18
C GLU A 347 -3.82 14.79 2.35
N ASN A 348 -4.87 14.87 3.18
CA ASN A 348 -4.87 15.80 4.30
C ASN A 348 -3.95 15.28 5.42
N LYS A 349 -2.87 16.03 5.69
CA LYS A 349 -1.93 15.77 6.79
C LYS A 349 -2.06 16.76 7.95
N THR A 350 -3.20 17.44 8.03
CA THR A 350 -3.47 18.54 8.97
C THR A 350 -4.36 18.10 10.11
N VAL A 351 -5.41 17.35 9.81
CA VAL A 351 -6.37 16.85 10.81
C VAL A 351 -5.68 15.83 11.71
N GLN A 352 -5.88 16.03 13.01
CA GLN A 352 -5.26 15.30 14.10
C GLN A 352 -6.26 14.46 14.90
N HIS A 353 -7.51 14.92 15.01
CA HIS A 353 -8.56 14.22 15.73
C HIS A 353 -9.85 14.24 14.90
N LEU A 354 -10.32 13.05 14.51
CA LEU A 354 -11.45 12.89 13.61
C LEU A 354 -12.48 11.91 14.19
N ASP A 355 -13.74 12.33 14.25
CA ASP A 355 -14.87 11.48 14.62
C ASP A 355 -15.87 11.32 13.47
N LEU A 356 -16.01 10.08 13.01
CA LEU A 356 -16.93 9.63 11.96
C LEU A 356 -17.94 8.59 12.49
N SER A 357 -18.07 8.47 13.80
CA SER A 357 -18.96 7.49 14.45
C SER A 357 -20.41 7.63 14.00
N ALA A 358 -21.12 6.51 13.88
CA ALA A 358 -22.56 6.43 13.59
C ALA A 358 -23.00 7.24 12.35
N ASN A 359 -22.36 7.01 11.20
CA ASN A 359 -22.63 7.73 9.95
C ASN A 359 -23.34 6.88 8.87
N GLY A 360 -23.62 5.62 9.19
CA GLY A 360 -24.33 4.71 8.30
C GLY A 360 -23.53 4.33 7.04
N PHE A 361 -22.19 4.29 7.14
CA PHE A 361 -21.33 3.81 6.06
C PHE A 361 -21.65 2.35 5.74
N SER A 362 -21.65 2.00 4.45
CA SER A 362 -21.78 0.61 4.04
C SER A 362 -20.51 -0.17 4.40
N TYR A 363 -20.59 -1.49 4.47
CA TYR A 363 -19.40 -2.33 4.71
C TYR A 363 -18.28 -2.07 3.70
N GLN A 364 -18.63 -1.84 2.43
CA GLN A 364 -17.67 -1.53 1.37
C GLN A 364 -17.03 -0.15 1.55
N ASP A 365 -17.78 0.84 2.03
CA ASP A 365 -17.21 2.15 2.38
C ASP A 365 -16.22 2.00 3.53
N CYS A 366 -16.56 1.22 4.56
CA CYS A 366 -15.68 0.99 5.69
C CYS A 366 -14.35 0.31 5.29
N LEU A 367 -14.39 -0.68 4.38
CA LEU A 367 -13.17 -1.28 3.82
C LEU A 367 -12.28 -0.24 3.13
N GLN A 368 -12.88 0.64 2.33
CA GLN A 368 -12.13 1.67 1.63
C GLN A 368 -11.58 2.76 2.55
N ILE A 369 -12.31 3.13 3.61
CA ILE A 369 -11.84 4.04 4.66
C ILE A 369 -10.66 3.41 5.41
N SER A 370 -10.77 2.13 5.78
CA SER A 370 -9.70 1.38 6.44
C SER A 370 -8.43 1.35 5.60
N GLU A 371 -8.56 1.07 4.30
CA GLU A 371 -7.41 1.06 3.38
C GLU A 371 -6.77 2.45 3.24
N ALA A 372 -7.58 3.50 3.07
CA ALA A 372 -7.08 4.87 2.96
C ALA A 372 -6.36 5.34 4.24
N LEU A 373 -6.84 4.94 5.42
CA LEU A 373 -6.23 5.33 6.69
C LEU A 373 -4.81 4.78 6.88
N LYS A 374 -4.46 3.64 6.27
CA LYS A 374 -3.13 3.02 6.42
C LYS A 374 -1.98 3.96 6.08
N SER A 375 -2.15 4.86 5.10
CA SER A 375 -1.14 5.84 4.67
C SER A 375 -1.29 7.22 5.34
N ASN A 376 -2.29 7.39 6.21
CA ASN A 376 -2.44 8.60 7.00
C ASN A 376 -1.81 8.42 8.37
N HIS A 377 -0.80 9.24 8.68
CA HIS A 377 -0.13 9.25 9.98
C HIS A 377 -0.35 10.55 10.76
N SER A 378 -1.23 11.45 10.28
CA SER A 378 -1.53 12.73 10.94
C SER A 378 -2.70 12.64 11.92
N ILE A 379 -3.64 11.70 11.70
CA ILE A 379 -4.82 11.50 12.55
C ILE A 379 -4.44 10.62 13.75
N TYR A 380 -4.08 11.24 14.88
CA TYR A 380 -3.71 10.56 16.13
C TYR A 380 -4.93 10.04 16.91
N GLY A 381 -6.07 10.70 16.79
CA GLY A 381 -7.34 10.24 17.37
C GLY A 381 -8.37 9.98 16.27
N PHE A 382 -8.86 8.75 16.16
CA PHE A 382 -9.89 8.39 15.20
C PHE A 382 -11.03 7.64 15.87
N HIS A 383 -12.25 8.14 15.72
CA HIS A 383 -13.46 7.52 16.26
C HIS A 383 -14.37 7.07 15.12
N PHE A 384 -14.76 5.79 15.14
CA PHE A 384 -15.52 5.16 14.06
C PHE A 384 -16.70 4.29 14.53
N ARG A 385 -17.02 4.36 15.83
CA ARG A 385 -17.99 3.49 16.50
C ARG A 385 -19.38 3.60 15.88
N GLY A 386 -20.13 2.49 15.84
CA GLY A 386 -21.46 2.48 15.22
C GLY A 386 -21.45 2.38 13.69
N ASN A 387 -20.29 2.10 13.09
CA ASN A 387 -20.11 1.61 11.72
C ASN A 387 -19.50 0.19 11.78
N PHE A 388 -19.13 -0.40 10.64
CA PHE A 388 -18.63 -1.78 10.53
C PHE A 388 -17.15 -1.96 10.92
N GLY A 389 -16.72 -1.46 12.08
CA GLY A 389 -15.34 -1.63 12.52
C GLY A 389 -15.00 -0.91 13.81
N TYR A 390 -13.79 -1.15 14.28
CA TYR A 390 -13.22 -0.57 15.49
C TYR A 390 -11.77 -0.15 15.25
N VAL A 391 -11.27 0.77 16.08
CA VAL A 391 -9.86 1.18 16.05
C VAL A 391 -9.06 0.36 17.04
N ASP A 392 -7.96 -0.24 16.60
CA ASP A 392 -7.07 -1.03 17.46
C ASP A 392 -6.04 -0.15 18.21
N SER A 393 -5.23 -0.79 19.05
CA SER A 393 -4.15 -0.16 19.83
C SER A 393 -3.14 0.65 19.00
N LYS A 394 -2.97 0.31 17.72
CA LYS A 394 -2.03 0.97 16.79
C LYS A 394 -2.69 2.11 16.00
N GLY A 395 -3.99 2.29 16.13
CA GLY A 395 -4.76 3.26 15.38
C GLY A 395 -5.24 2.77 14.02
N PHE A 396 -5.10 1.47 13.68
CA PHE A 396 -5.69 0.88 12.47
C PHE A 396 -7.19 0.69 12.65
N LEU A 397 -7.94 0.97 11.57
CA LEU A 397 -9.36 0.66 11.51
C LEU A 397 -9.55 -0.80 11.07
N ILE A 398 -9.95 -1.66 12.01
CA ILE A 398 -10.25 -3.07 11.78
C ILE A 398 -11.73 -3.23 11.44
N ILE A 399 -12.03 -3.82 10.28
CA ILE A 399 -13.39 -3.99 9.79
C ILE A 399 -13.98 -5.31 10.29
N ASP A 400 -15.16 -5.24 10.91
CA ASP A 400 -15.86 -6.40 11.48
C ASP A 400 -17.36 -6.33 11.15
N ASN A 401 -17.85 -7.36 10.44
CA ASN A 401 -19.25 -7.49 10.05
C ASN A 401 -20.22 -7.65 11.24
N ASN A 402 -19.73 -8.15 12.38
CA ASN A 402 -20.53 -8.39 13.58
C ASN A 402 -20.70 -7.12 14.42
N MET A 403 -19.89 -6.08 14.16
CA MET A 403 -19.96 -4.81 14.88
C MET A 403 -21.03 -3.89 14.27
N LYS A 404 -22.31 -4.24 14.50
CA LYS A 404 -23.45 -3.31 14.37
C LYS A 404 -24.09 -3.03 15.73
N ASN A 405 -23.28 -2.83 16.77
CA ASN A 405 -23.82 -2.58 18.10
C ASN A 405 -24.22 -1.12 18.26
N TYR A 406 -25.48 -0.82 17.92
CA TYR A 406 -26.13 0.46 18.26
C TYR A 406 -26.47 0.55 19.76
N ASN A 407 -26.50 -0.58 20.47
CA ASN A 407 -27.13 -0.71 21.79
C ASN A 407 -26.28 -0.19 22.96
N SER A 408 -25.00 0.14 22.75
CA SER A 408 -24.10 0.62 23.81
C SER A 408 -23.20 1.78 23.38
N ILE A 409 -23.56 2.50 22.31
CA ILE A 409 -22.81 3.70 21.90
C ILE A 409 -23.11 4.79 22.94
N HIS A 410 -22.31 4.81 24.01
CA HIS A 410 -22.47 5.81 25.06
C HIS A 410 -22.35 7.21 24.43
N VAL A 411 -23.38 8.03 24.65
CA VAL A 411 -23.47 9.44 24.25
C VAL A 411 -22.36 10.30 24.90
N ASP A 412 -21.59 9.72 25.83
CA ASP A 412 -20.59 10.36 26.68
C ASP A 412 -19.18 10.45 26.04
N GLN A 413 -18.86 9.71 24.97
CA GLN A 413 -17.55 9.79 24.30
C GLN A 413 -17.56 10.86 23.21
N ARG A 414 -17.55 12.13 23.63
CA ARG A 414 -17.40 13.26 22.72
C ARG A 414 -15.94 13.66 22.63
N ILE A 415 -15.42 13.80 21.43
CA ILE A 415 -14.09 14.38 21.25
C ILE A 415 -14.08 15.80 21.80
N LYS A 416 -12.98 16.18 22.44
CA LYS A 416 -12.81 17.50 23.07
C LYS A 416 -11.48 18.10 22.65
N GLY A 417 -11.47 18.64 21.43
CA GLY A 417 -10.26 19.16 20.82
C GLY A 417 -9.20 18.07 20.76
N VAL A 418 -7.99 18.42 21.18
CA VAL A 418 -6.88 17.47 21.40
C VAL A 418 -6.68 17.11 22.88
N SER A 419 -7.72 17.30 23.70
CA SER A 419 -7.67 16.97 25.13
C SER A 419 -8.23 15.58 25.43
N PRO A 420 -7.78 14.97 26.53
CA PRO A 420 -8.35 13.74 27.08
C PRO A 420 -9.84 13.81 27.36
N ASN A 421 -10.50 12.66 27.24
CA ASN A 421 -11.90 12.53 27.64
C ASN A 421 -12.00 12.41 29.17
N PRO A 422 -12.86 13.20 29.85
CA PRO A 422 -13.04 13.11 31.32
C PRO A 422 -13.55 11.76 31.84
N LYS A 423 -14.10 10.91 30.97
CA LYS A 423 -14.41 9.50 31.26
C LYS A 423 -13.75 8.64 30.16
N PRO A 424 -12.46 8.31 30.28
CA PRO A 424 -11.84 7.37 29.36
C PRO A 424 -12.57 6.03 29.43
N TYR A 425 -12.56 5.27 28.33
CA TYR A 425 -13.21 3.96 28.33
C TYR A 425 -12.48 3.03 29.31
N GLU A 426 -13.19 2.46 30.28
CA GLU A 426 -12.62 1.40 31.10
C GLU A 426 -12.56 0.12 30.25
N HIS A 427 -11.36 -0.23 29.80
CA HIS A 427 -11.12 -1.47 29.07
C HIS A 427 -11.25 -2.65 30.05
N SER A 428 -12.46 -3.19 30.20
CA SER A 428 -12.74 -4.33 31.06
C SER A 428 -12.35 -5.64 30.38
N SER A 429 -11.09 -6.01 30.46
CA SER A 429 -10.58 -7.39 30.57
C SER A 429 -9.07 -7.37 30.41
N HIS A 430 -8.35 -7.87 31.42
CA HIS A 430 -7.03 -8.41 31.17
C HIS A 430 -7.25 -9.58 30.18
N PHE A 431 -6.45 -9.67 29.11
CA PHE A 431 -6.45 -10.74 28.10
C PHE A 431 -7.30 -10.58 26.81
N GLU A 432 -8.01 -9.47 26.56
CA GLU A 432 -8.60 -9.20 25.23
C GLU A 432 -7.94 -8.00 24.52
N LYS A 433 -7.84 -8.09 23.19
CA LYS A 433 -7.32 -6.99 22.36
C LYS A 433 -8.17 -5.74 22.56
N LEU A 434 -7.53 -4.62 22.88
CA LEU A 434 -8.23 -3.34 23.00
C LEU A 434 -8.91 -2.96 21.68
N LYS A 435 -10.15 -2.49 21.79
CA LYS A 435 -10.98 -2.01 20.69
C LYS A 435 -11.48 -0.61 20.99
N ASP A 436 -11.75 0.14 19.93
CA ASP A 436 -12.23 1.53 19.98
C ASP A 436 -11.26 2.46 20.72
N VAL A 437 -9.96 2.27 20.49
CA VAL A 437 -8.87 3.03 21.10
C VAL A 437 -8.75 4.43 20.47
N CYS A 438 -8.51 5.45 21.28
CA CYS A 438 -8.07 6.76 20.80
C CYS A 438 -6.93 7.30 21.66
N TRP A 439 -5.73 7.42 21.07
CA TRP A 439 -4.53 7.85 21.79
C TRP A 439 -4.69 9.21 22.48
N ILE A 440 -5.38 10.15 21.84
CA ILE A 440 -5.66 11.48 22.40
C ILE A 440 -6.64 11.40 23.58
N CYS A 441 -7.79 10.75 23.37
CA CYS A 441 -8.87 10.71 24.36
C CYS A 441 -8.48 9.93 25.61
N ASP A 442 -7.71 8.86 25.44
CA ASP A 442 -7.38 7.89 26.48
C ASP A 442 -6.01 8.13 27.13
N GLU A 443 -5.37 9.28 26.86
CA GLU A 443 -4.07 9.68 27.43
C GLU A 443 -2.94 8.65 27.18
N TRP A 444 -2.83 8.12 25.96
CA TRP A 444 -1.76 7.18 25.62
C TRP A 444 -0.40 7.88 25.59
N GLN A 445 0.66 7.12 25.87
CA GLN A 445 2.03 7.65 25.94
C GLN A 445 3.02 6.76 25.21
N MET A 446 4.09 7.35 24.68
CA MET A 446 5.17 6.58 24.10
C MET A 446 6.08 6.00 25.19
N SER A 447 6.39 4.72 25.11
CA SER A 447 7.45 4.06 25.88
C SER A 447 8.44 3.33 24.94
N THR A 448 9.65 3.10 25.43
CA THR A 448 10.69 2.35 24.73
C THR A 448 10.97 1.06 25.49
N PHE A 449 10.87 -0.07 24.79
CA PHE A 449 11.16 -1.38 25.34
C PHE A 449 12.48 -1.86 24.75
N GLU A 450 13.46 -2.11 25.61
CA GLU A 450 14.80 -2.51 25.23
C GLU A 450 15.10 -3.93 25.76
N TRP A 451 15.69 -4.74 24.89
CA TRP A 451 16.32 -6.00 25.23
C TRP A 451 17.83 -5.86 25.13
N ILE A 452 18.48 -5.96 26.29
CA ILE A 452 19.93 -5.91 26.41
C ILE A 452 20.42 -7.34 26.68
N PRO A 453 21.22 -7.95 25.78
CA PRO A 453 21.75 -9.29 26.00
C PRO A 453 22.49 -9.41 27.33
N ASN A 454 22.22 -10.50 28.07
CA ASN A 454 22.74 -10.80 29.41
C ASN A 454 22.28 -9.87 30.55
N GLN A 455 21.49 -8.84 30.27
CA GLN A 455 20.81 -8.05 31.31
C GLN A 455 19.30 -8.30 31.32
N SER A 456 18.66 -8.32 30.15
CA SER A 456 17.25 -8.69 29.99
C SER A 456 17.08 -10.20 29.98
N GLY A 457 17.94 -10.91 29.24
CA GLY A 457 18.00 -12.37 29.19
C GLY A 457 19.20 -12.85 28.38
N ALA A 458 19.43 -14.17 28.32
CA ALA A 458 20.64 -14.75 27.75
C ALA A 458 20.77 -14.69 26.22
N CYS A 459 19.69 -14.36 25.49
CA CYS A 459 19.71 -14.34 24.02
C CYS A 459 20.39 -13.08 23.47
N SER A 460 21.35 -13.27 22.57
CA SER A 460 22.04 -12.20 21.83
C SER A 460 21.77 -12.24 20.32
N GLU A 461 20.98 -13.19 19.84
CA GLU A 461 20.68 -13.39 18.42
C GLU A 461 19.20 -13.12 18.13
N GLU A 462 18.90 -12.75 16.88
CA GLU A 462 17.53 -12.66 16.37
C GLU A 462 16.94 -14.05 16.07
N PRO A 463 15.61 -14.24 16.11
CA PRO A 463 14.60 -13.22 16.40
C PRO A 463 14.24 -13.12 17.89
N ILE A 464 14.01 -11.89 18.34
CA ILE A 464 13.43 -11.57 19.65
C ILE A 464 12.09 -10.88 19.40
N PHE A 465 11.04 -11.37 20.05
CA PHE A 465 9.70 -10.77 20.01
C PHE A 465 9.30 -10.26 21.38
N ILE A 466 8.49 -9.22 21.43
CA ILE A 466 7.78 -8.73 22.62
C ILE A 466 6.28 -8.99 22.46
N HIS A 467 5.60 -9.22 23.57
CA HIS A 467 4.19 -9.58 23.65
C HIS A 467 3.50 -8.72 24.70
N PHE A 468 2.48 -7.96 24.34
CA PHE A 468 1.70 -7.12 25.26
C PHE A 468 0.31 -7.69 25.53
N ASP A 469 -0.16 -7.61 26.77
CA ASP A 469 -1.48 -8.07 27.20
C ASP A 469 -2.64 -7.39 26.45
N TYR A 470 -2.56 -6.07 26.26
CA TYR A 470 -3.57 -5.25 25.61
C TYR A 470 -3.65 -5.46 24.09
N GLU A 471 -2.69 -6.18 23.51
CA GLU A 471 -2.68 -6.65 22.11
C GLU A 471 -2.92 -8.17 22.00
N GLY A 472 -3.37 -8.81 23.09
CA GLY A 472 -3.64 -10.24 23.14
C GLY A 472 -2.39 -11.12 23.06
N PHE A 473 -1.23 -10.59 23.47
CA PHE A 473 0.08 -11.23 23.42
C PHE A 473 0.53 -11.69 22.02
N GLU A 474 0.08 -11.00 20.96
CA GLU A 474 0.60 -11.24 19.62
C GLU A 474 2.10 -10.93 19.52
N PRO A 475 2.87 -11.72 18.74
CA PRO A 475 4.31 -11.51 18.60
C PRO A 475 4.62 -10.23 17.82
N ILE A 476 5.43 -9.37 18.42
CA ILE A 476 5.95 -8.16 17.79
C ILE A 476 7.46 -8.27 17.72
N PHE A 477 8.02 -8.29 16.51
CA PHE A 477 9.46 -8.37 16.34
C PHE A 477 10.11 -7.08 16.87
N LEU A 478 11.16 -7.20 17.70
CA LEU A 478 11.87 -6.01 18.21
C LEU A 478 12.69 -5.29 17.12
N GLY A 479 12.89 -5.92 15.97
CA GLY A 479 13.80 -5.42 14.94
C GLY A 479 15.21 -5.97 15.07
N LYS A 480 16.14 -5.39 14.31
CA LYS A 480 17.56 -5.76 14.32
C LYS A 480 18.26 -5.11 15.51
N PRO A 481 19.34 -5.73 16.04
CA PRO A 481 20.13 -5.10 17.10
C PRO A 481 20.79 -3.83 16.58
N ASP A 482 20.92 -2.83 17.45
CA ASP A 482 21.66 -1.61 17.18
C ASP A 482 23.19 -1.85 17.18
N SER A 483 23.98 -0.78 17.00
CA SER A 483 25.45 -0.87 16.97
C SER A 483 26.07 -1.45 18.24
N ASN A 484 25.34 -1.43 19.36
CA ASN A 484 25.78 -1.96 20.64
C ASN A 484 25.27 -3.40 20.88
N GLY A 485 24.52 -3.98 19.95
CA GLY A 485 23.90 -5.30 20.10
C GLY A 485 22.58 -5.29 20.86
N ASN A 486 22.01 -4.13 21.18
CA ASN A 486 20.76 -4.00 21.91
C ASN A 486 19.58 -3.95 20.95
N PHE A 487 18.46 -4.56 21.33
CA PHE A 487 17.23 -4.54 20.54
C PHE A 487 16.26 -3.57 21.18
N LYS A 488 15.59 -2.71 20.40
CA LYS A 488 14.67 -1.71 20.94
C LYS A 488 13.47 -1.49 20.04
N THR A 489 12.33 -1.22 20.65
CA THR A 489 11.11 -0.80 19.94
C THR A 489 10.41 0.32 20.69
N HIS A 490 9.79 1.24 19.95
CA HIS A 490 9.01 2.35 20.49
C HIS A 490 7.52 2.05 20.31
N ARG A 491 6.73 2.21 21.37
CA ARG A 491 5.31 1.84 21.35
C ARG A 491 4.45 2.86 22.08
N MET A 492 3.26 3.12 21.54
CA MET A 492 2.21 3.82 22.27
C MET A 492 1.56 2.84 23.25
N ILE A 493 1.52 3.21 24.52
CA ILE A 493 1.07 2.40 25.64
C ILE A 493 -0.13 3.09 26.32
N PRO A 494 -1.21 2.36 26.65
CA PRO A 494 -2.32 2.91 27.41
C PRO A 494 -1.92 3.23 28.85
N ASN A 495 -2.64 4.16 29.47
CA ASN A 495 -2.47 4.48 30.88
C ASN A 495 -2.96 3.32 31.77
N GLY A 496 -2.21 2.94 32.79
CA GLY A 496 -2.53 1.80 33.66
C GLY A 496 -1.38 0.81 33.83
N ASP A 497 -1.73 -0.34 34.40
CA ASP A 497 -0.80 -1.46 34.60
C ASP A 497 -0.77 -2.29 33.31
N ILE A 498 0.42 -2.59 32.81
CA ILE A 498 0.65 -3.32 31.55
C ILE A 498 1.54 -4.52 31.80
N GLU A 499 1.10 -5.67 31.31
CA GLU A 499 1.89 -6.90 31.32
C GLU A 499 2.51 -7.19 29.96
N TYR A 500 3.79 -7.55 29.96
CA TYR A 500 4.48 -7.99 28.74
C TYR A 500 5.50 -9.07 29.01
N PHE A 501 5.95 -9.76 27.97
CA PHE A 501 7.09 -10.68 28.04
C PHE A 501 7.79 -10.73 26.69
N TYR A 502 8.96 -11.36 26.66
CA TYR A 502 9.73 -11.58 25.45
C TYR A 502 9.69 -13.05 25.04
N THR A 503 9.84 -13.33 23.75
CA THR A 503 10.21 -14.66 23.28
C THR A 503 11.50 -14.62 22.48
N ALA A 504 12.42 -15.52 22.80
CA ALA A 504 13.67 -15.73 22.08
C ALA A 504 13.87 -17.24 21.90
N ASN A 505 14.21 -17.68 20.68
CA ASN A 505 14.29 -19.11 20.33
C ASN A 505 13.03 -19.90 20.70
N SER A 506 11.84 -19.29 20.56
CA SER A 506 10.53 -19.89 20.91
C SER A 506 10.32 -20.18 22.41
N ILE A 507 11.16 -19.60 23.28
CA ILE A 507 11.05 -19.71 24.73
C ILE A 507 10.60 -18.37 25.30
N GLN A 508 9.64 -18.40 26.21
CA GLN A 508 9.18 -17.21 26.92
C GLN A 508 10.19 -16.78 27.99
N ILE A 509 10.41 -15.47 28.09
CA ILE A 509 11.35 -14.85 29.00
C ILE A 509 10.71 -13.56 29.55
N ALA A 510 10.58 -13.47 30.87
CA ALA A 510 10.39 -12.19 31.55
C ALA A 510 11.76 -11.53 31.73
N SER A 511 11.89 -10.27 31.32
CA SER A 511 13.15 -9.53 31.41
C SER A 511 13.59 -9.39 32.85
N GLN A 512 14.86 -9.71 33.15
CA GLN A 512 15.44 -9.54 34.48
C GLN A 512 15.70 -8.07 34.83
N SER A 513 15.67 -7.18 33.84
CA SER A 513 15.86 -5.74 34.02
C SER A 513 14.60 -4.97 34.43
N ALA A 514 13.44 -5.64 34.52
CA ALA A 514 12.17 -5.02 34.85
C ALA A 514 11.41 -5.83 35.92
N PRO A 515 10.51 -5.18 36.72
CA PRO A 515 9.70 -5.89 37.70
C PRO A 515 8.88 -7.01 37.06
N THR A 516 8.76 -8.15 37.76
CA THR A 516 8.01 -9.31 37.27
C THR A 516 6.79 -9.61 38.15
N LYS A 517 5.80 -10.27 37.55
CA LYS A 517 4.58 -10.78 38.16
C LYS A 517 4.48 -12.27 37.87
N GLN A 518 4.41 -13.07 38.93
CA GLN A 518 4.14 -14.50 38.81
C GLN A 518 2.65 -14.77 38.73
N HIS A 519 2.25 -15.63 37.81
CA HIS A 519 0.87 -16.08 37.64
C HIS A 519 0.66 -17.42 38.35
N ILE A 520 -0.29 -17.44 39.29
CA ILE A 520 -0.63 -18.65 40.06
C ILE A 520 -1.25 -19.71 39.13
N GLU A 521 -2.13 -19.28 38.24
CA GLU A 521 -2.71 -20.12 37.19
C GLU A 521 -1.96 -19.90 35.88
N LYS A 522 -1.16 -20.91 35.48
CA LYS A 522 -0.43 -20.86 34.21
C LYS A 522 -1.42 -20.98 33.06
N PHE A 523 -1.38 -20.04 32.14
CA PHE A 523 -2.19 -20.07 30.92
C PHE A 523 -1.30 -20.25 29.69
N ARG A 524 -1.88 -20.82 28.63
CA ARG A 524 -1.19 -21.02 27.36
C ARG A 524 -1.73 -20.05 26.33
N THR A 525 -0.85 -19.37 25.63
CA THR A 525 -1.20 -18.60 24.44
C THR A 525 -0.56 -19.21 23.20
N LYS A 526 -1.23 -19.06 22.05
CA LYS A 526 -0.72 -19.47 20.75
C LYS A 526 -0.04 -18.27 20.10
N VAL A 527 1.27 -18.38 19.91
CA VAL A 527 2.07 -17.35 19.25
C VAL A 527 2.49 -17.86 17.89
N THR A 528 2.24 -17.10 16.84
CA THR A 528 2.68 -17.46 15.48
C THR A 528 3.98 -16.75 15.15
N ILE A 529 5.09 -17.49 15.07
CA ILE A 529 6.41 -16.96 14.68
C ILE A 529 6.81 -17.64 13.36
N ALA A 530 7.04 -16.84 12.30
CA ALA A 530 7.50 -17.34 11.00
C ALA A 530 6.69 -18.57 10.49
N ASP A 531 5.36 -18.44 10.49
CA ASP A 531 4.38 -19.49 10.10
C ASP A 531 4.31 -20.73 11.02
N GLN A 532 5.04 -20.74 12.14
CA GLN A 532 4.94 -21.79 13.16
C GLN A 532 4.11 -21.30 14.35
N VAL A 533 3.08 -22.07 14.70
CA VAL A 533 2.29 -21.82 15.91
C VAL A 533 2.98 -22.49 17.09
N ILE A 534 3.52 -21.70 17.99
CA ILE A 534 4.16 -22.14 19.22
C ILE A 534 3.15 -21.96 20.36
N ASN A 535 2.98 -23.02 21.16
CA ASN A 535 2.23 -22.91 22.41
C ASN A 535 3.18 -22.44 23.50
N VAL A 536 3.02 -21.19 23.91
CA VAL A 536 3.83 -20.59 24.97
C VAL A 536 3.07 -20.71 26.28
N LEU A 537 3.72 -21.33 27.28
CA LEU A 537 3.21 -21.35 28.66
C LEU A 537 3.66 -20.06 29.34
N ILE A 538 2.71 -19.27 29.82
CA ILE A 538 2.99 -18.03 30.54
C ILE A 538 2.80 -18.30 32.03
N ASP A 539 3.89 -18.24 32.79
CA ASP A 539 3.89 -18.32 34.26
C ASP A 539 4.52 -17.11 34.94
N GLU A 540 5.27 -16.29 34.20
CA GLU A 540 5.83 -15.02 34.66
C GLU A 540 5.74 -13.96 33.54
N THR A 541 5.36 -12.73 33.88
CA THR A 541 5.37 -11.57 32.97
C THR A 541 6.11 -10.40 33.60
N ASN A 542 6.63 -9.48 32.79
CA ASN A 542 7.00 -8.16 33.26
C ASN A 542 5.74 -7.33 33.53
N LEU A 543 5.74 -6.56 34.61
CA LEU A 543 4.65 -5.67 34.99
C LEU A 543 5.18 -4.24 35.10
N GLU A 544 4.62 -3.34 34.31
CA GLU A 544 5.01 -1.94 34.30
C GLU A 544 3.79 -1.04 34.48
N LYS A 545 3.93 -0.01 35.30
CA LYS A 545 2.85 0.91 35.64
C LYS A 545 3.06 2.24 34.96
N PHE A 546 2.17 2.55 34.03
CA PHE A 546 2.14 3.80 33.32
C PHE A 546 1.13 4.73 34.01
N SER A 547 1.60 5.91 34.42
CA SER A 547 0.75 6.98 34.97
C SER A 547 0.57 8.09 33.94
N LYS A 548 -0.38 9.01 34.20
CA LYS A 548 -0.68 10.16 33.34
C LYS A 548 0.59 10.87 32.86
N SER A 549 0.74 10.94 31.54
CA SER A 549 1.89 11.49 30.85
C SER A 549 1.60 12.86 30.23
N LYS A 550 2.58 13.37 29.48
CA LYS A 550 2.39 14.47 28.54
C LYS A 550 1.26 14.11 27.54
N PRO A 551 0.40 15.06 27.14
CA PRO A 551 -0.65 14.80 26.14
C PRO A 551 -0.02 14.40 24.80
N VAL A 552 -0.69 13.54 24.03
CA VAL A 552 -0.25 13.11 22.68
C VAL A 552 -0.03 14.30 21.74
N ILE A 553 -0.84 15.35 21.91
CA ILE A 553 -0.73 16.60 21.15
C ILE A 553 -0.72 17.76 22.14
N GLU A 554 0.26 18.63 22.01
CA GLU A 554 0.40 19.86 22.79
C GLU A 554 0.56 21.03 21.81
N ASP A 555 -0.23 22.09 22.01
CA ASP A 555 -0.22 23.29 21.14
C ASP A 555 -0.33 22.98 19.63
N TRP A 556 -1.13 21.96 19.27
CA TRP A 556 -1.33 21.48 17.89
C TRP A 556 -0.12 20.76 17.28
N TYR A 557 0.87 20.39 18.08
CA TYR A 557 2.01 19.58 17.65
C TYR A 557 2.03 18.23 18.37
N PRO A 558 2.34 17.12 17.66
CA PRO A 558 2.52 15.83 18.30
C PRO A 558 3.72 15.89 19.25
N THR A 559 3.61 15.22 20.39
CA THR A 559 4.64 15.22 21.43
C THR A 559 5.57 14.00 21.39
N TYR A 560 5.24 13.04 20.53
CA TYR A 560 5.93 11.75 20.37
C TYR A 560 6.19 11.47 18.89
N ASP A 561 7.26 10.70 18.62
CA ASP A 561 7.68 10.34 17.26
C ASP A 561 7.00 9.07 16.73
N VAL A 562 6.32 8.30 17.59
CA VAL A 562 5.57 7.12 17.17
C VAL A 562 4.30 7.56 16.44
N LEU A 563 4.19 7.13 15.18
CA LEU A 563 3.09 7.49 14.31
C LEU A 563 1.94 6.46 14.41
N PRO A 564 0.68 6.92 14.32
CA PRO A 564 -0.46 6.01 14.23
C PRO A 564 -0.42 5.23 12.93
N ARG A 565 -0.86 3.97 12.95
CA ARG A 565 -0.91 3.07 11.79
C ARG A 565 0.45 2.74 11.18
N THR A 566 1.52 2.81 11.97
CA THR A 566 2.81 2.22 11.61
C THR A 566 2.71 0.69 11.75
N GLN A 567 3.08 -0.01 10.68
CA GLN A 567 3.08 -1.48 10.69
C GLN A 567 4.26 -2.00 11.50
N ASP A 568 4.04 -3.10 12.22
CA ASP A 568 5.12 -3.74 12.98
C ASP A 568 6.18 -4.30 12.02
N PRO A 569 7.46 -4.27 12.39
CA PRO A 569 8.50 -4.87 11.58
C PRO A 569 8.23 -6.37 11.43
N ILE A 570 8.32 -6.87 10.21
CA ILE A 570 8.10 -8.28 9.90
C ILE A 570 9.43 -9.01 10.02
N TYR A 571 9.50 -10.01 10.90
CA TYR A 571 10.64 -10.91 10.90
C TYR A 571 10.60 -11.78 9.64
N ILE A 572 11.54 -11.54 8.74
CA ILE A 572 11.81 -12.41 7.60
C ILE A 572 13.01 -13.27 8.01
N PRO A 573 12.82 -14.58 8.23
CA PRO A 573 13.95 -15.47 8.50
C PRO A 573 14.97 -15.30 7.39
N ALA A 574 16.25 -15.14 7.75
CA ALA A 574 17.31 -15.12 6.77
C ALA A 574 17.11 -16.32 5.85
N LYS A 575 16.82 -16.07 4.57
CA LYS A 575 16.78 -17.14 3.56
C LYS A 575 18.11 -17.85 3.75
N ARG A 576 18.10 -19.13 4.15
CA ARG A 576 19.32 -19.95 4.07
C ARG A 576 19.86 -19.67 2.69
N LYS A 577 21.02 -19.01 2.58
CA LYS A 577 21.71 -18.87 1.30
C LYS A 577 21.84 -20.31 0.84
N LYS A 578 20.95 -20.74 -0.07
CA LYS A 578 21.17 -21.98 -0.79
C LYS A 578 22.54 -21.72 -1.38
N GLN A 579 23.55 -22.49 -0.95
CA GLN A 579 24.80 -22.49 -1.68
C GLN A 579 24.39 -22.60 -3.13
N LYS A 580 24.66 -21.55 -3.92
CA LYS A 580 24.32 -21.55 -5.33
C LYS A 580 25.01 -22.79 -5.85
N ARG A 581 24.24 -23.83 -6.20
CA ARG A 581 24.84 -25.08 -6.65
C ARG A 581 25.69 -24.67 -7.83
N ILE A 582 26.99 -24.94 -7.75
CA ILE A 582 27.90 -24.61 -8.85
C ILE A 582 27.31 -25.24 -10.10
N TRP A 583 26.98 -24.39 -11.07
CA TRP A 583 26.33 -24.85 -12.28
C TRP A 583 27.27 -25.83 -13.00
N THR A 584 26.71 -26.97 -13.41
CA THR A 584 27.42 -27.98 -14.20
C THR A 584 26.47 -28.49 -15.29
N TYR A 585 27.03 -28.90 -16.43
CA TYR A 585 26.21 -29.40 -17.53
C TYR A 585 25.20 -30.50 -17.13
N PRO A 586 25.52 -31.50 -16.27
CA PRO A 586 24.56 -32.56 -15.90
C PRO A 586 23.27 -32.08 -15.21
N ILE A 587 23.27 -30.88 -14.63
CA ILE A 587 22.06 -30.29 -14.01
C ILE A 587 21.34 -29.28 -14.92
N SER A 588 21.81 -29.14 -16.16
CA SER A 588 21.22 -28.27 -17.17
C SER A 588 19.97 -28.88 -17.81
N ILE A 589 19.20 -28.04 -18.50
CA ILE A 589 18.03 -28.43 -19.27
C ILE A 589 18.37 -29.34 -20.46
N TRP A 590 19.61 -29.27 -20.97
CA TRP A 590 20.04 -30.03 -22.14
C TRP A 590 20.39 -31.48 -21.82
N ALA A 591 21.01 -31.72 -20.65
CA ALA A 591 21.60 -32.99 -20.27
C ALA A 591 20.71 -34.24 -20.45
N PRO A 592 19.39 -34.19 -20.20
CA PRO A 592 18.55 -35.39 -20.36
C PRO A 592 18.41 -35.90 -21.79
N LYS A 593 18.61 -35.05 -22.81
CA LYS A 593 18.29 -35.38 -24.21
C LYS A 593 19.40 -35.07 -25.20
N TYR A 594 20.28 -34.13 -24.91
CA TYR A 594 21.36 -33.75 -25.81
C TYR A 594 22.46 -34.83 -25.80
N LYS A 595 22.95 -35.19 -26.99
CA LYS A 595 24.01 -36.19 -27.16
C LYS A 595 25.25 -35.54 -27.75
N PHE A 596 26.36 -35.57 -27.02
CA PHE A 596 27.64 -35.08 -27.54
C PHE A 596 28.19 -36.01 -28.61
N ASP A 597 28.88 -35.43 -29.57
CA ASP A 597 29.66 -36.19 -30.54
C ASP A 597 30.84 -36.84 -29.82
N THR A 598 30.82 -38.17 -29.76
CA THR A 598 31.95 -38.97 -29.31
C THR A 598 32.85 -39.30 -30.50
N GLU A 599 34.13 -39.56 -30.24
CA GLU A 599 35.05 -40.06 -31.26
C GLU A 599 34.53 -41.34 -31.94
N GLU A 600 33.87 -42.21 -31.18
CA GLU A 600 33.21 -43.42 -31.70
C GLU A 600 32.09 -43.08 -32.70
N LEU A 601 31.25 -42.09 -32.39
CA LEU A 601 30.19 -41.64 -33.30
C LEU A 601 30.79 -41.06 -34.58
N LEU A 602 31.78 -40.18 -34.45
CA LEU A 602 32.49 -39.60 -35.59
C LEU A 602 33.14 -40.69 -36.45
N ARG A 603 33.72 -41.73 -35.82
CA ARG A 603 34.31 -42.85 -36.54
C ARG A 603 33.28 -43.64 -37.31
N LYS A 604 32.09 -43.87 -36.74
CA LYS A 604 30.97 -44.50 -37.46
C LYS A 604 30.54 -43.66 -38.68
N CYS A 605 30.43 -42.33 -38.53
CA CYS A 605 30.12 -41.45 -39.65
C CYS A 605 31.20 -41.52 -40.74
N PHE A 606 32.47 -41.45 -40.36
CA PHE A 606 33.61 -41.52 -41.28
C PHE A 606 33.65 -42.84 -42.05
N GLU A 607 33.48 -43.97 -41.37
CA GLU A 607 33.47 -45.28 -42.04
C GLU A 607 32.27 -45.42 -43.00
N ARG A 608 31.10 -44.88 -42.64
CA ARG A 608 29.94 -44.84 -43.53
C ARG A 608 30.21 -43.96 -44.75
N ASP A 609 30.77 -42.78 -44.57
CA ASP A 609 31.12 -41.87 -45.66
C ASP A 609 32.20 -42.47 -46.57
N TRP A 610 33.24 -43.06 -45.99
CA TRP A 610 34.31 -43.75 -46.72
C TRP A 610 33.78 -44.90 -47.57
N ALA A 611 32.82 -45.69 -47.05
CA ALA A 611 32.18 -46.77 -47.80
C ALA A 611 31.37 -46.25 -49.01
N CYS A 612 30.88 -45.00 -48.96
CA CYS A 612 30.19 -44.35 -50.07
C CYS A 612 31.15 -43.69 -51.07
N CYS A 613 32.36 -43.31 -50.63
CA CYS A 613 33.37 -42.68 -51.47
C CYS A 613 33.87 -43.59 -52.59
N LYS A 614 34.23 -42.99 -53.74
CA LYS A 614 34.78 -43.69 -54.90
C LYS A 614 36.30 -43.57 -55.01
N ILE A 615 36.97 -43.22 -53.93
CA ILE A 615 38.43 -43.04 -53.89
C ILE A 615 39.15 -44.30 -54.38
N ALA A 616 38.69 -45.50 -53.99
CA ALA A 616 39.23 -46.78 -54.46
C ALA A 616 39.12 -46.99 -55.99
N LYS A 617 38.25 -46.23 -56.70
CA LYS A 617 38.14 -46.32 -58.17
C LYS A 617 39.29 -45.61 -58.88
N PHE A 618 39.90 -44.58 -58.29
CA PHE A 618 40.99 -43.82 -58.91
C PHE A 618 42.33 -43.90 -58.15
N VAL A 619 42.32 -44.28 -56.87
CA VAL A 619 43.53 -44.68 -56.12
C VAL A 619 43.61 -46.20 -56.10
N LYS A 620 44.48 -46.79 -56.91
CA LYS A 620 44.48 -48.25 -57.17
C LYS A 620 45.24 -49.08 -56.14
N LYS A 621 46.30 -48.55 -55.54
CA LYS A 621 47.11 -49.30 -54.57
C LYS A 621 46.45 -49.30 -53.20
N GLN A 622 46.30 -50.48 -52.59
CA GLN A 622 45.68 -50.62 -51.27
C GLN A 622 46.44 -49.84 -50.19
N GLU A 623 47.77 -49.87 -50.21
CA GLU A 623 48.60 -49.12 -49.26
C GLU A 623 48.37 -47.60 -49.34
N GLU A 624 48.25 -47.04 -50.56
CA GLU A 624 47.93 -45.63 -50.75
C GLU A 624 46.49 -45.31 -50.31
N GLN A 625 45.53 -46.23 -50.51
CA GLN A 625 44.16 -46.07 -50.01
C GLN A 625 44.13 -46.02 -48.48
N ASP A 626 44.85 -46.91 -47.79
CA ASP A 626 44.88 -46.97 -46.34
C ASP A 626 45.51 -45.70 -45.74
N GLN A 627 46.58 -45.19 -46.35
CA GLN A 627 47.22 -43.93 -45.94
C GLN A 627 46.32 -42.71 -46.19
N VAL A 628 45.64 -42.65 -47.35
CA VAL A 628 44.67 -41.59 -47.65
C VAL A 628 43.49 -41.64 -46.67
N LYS A 629 42.98 -42.84 -46.36
CA LYS A 629 41.91 -43.04 -45.38
C LYS A 629 42.31 -42.48 -44.01
N GLU A 630 43.52 -42.79 -43.54
CA GLU A 630 43.99 -42.29 -42.25
C GLU A 630 44.15 -40.76 -42.21
N MET A 631 44.68 -40.15 -43.27
CA MET A 631 44.78 -38.67 -43.35
C MET A 631 43.40 -38.00 -43.38
N LEU A 632 42.45 -38.57 -44.12
CA LEU A 632 41.09 -38.03 -44.16
C LEU A 632 40.38 -38.20 -42.81
N TRP A 633 40.65 -39.28 -42.06
CA TRP A 633 40.15 -39.44 -40.71
C TRP A 633 40.65 -38.32 -39.79
N GLN A 634 41.95 -38.02 -39.82
CA GLN A 634 42.56 -36.94 -39.02
C GLN A 634 41.94 -35.56 -39.34
N ALA A 635 41.54 -35.34 -40.59
CA ALA A 635 40.87 -34.11 -41.02
C ALA A 635 39.33 -34.18 -40.95
N TYR A 636 38.72 -35.31 -40.57
CA TYR A 636 37.29 -35.56 -40.78
C TYR A 636 36.39 -34.60 -40.02
N LYS A 637 36.67 -34.37 -38.73
CA LYS A 637 35.89 -33.46 -37.88
C LYS A 637 35.83 -32.04 -38.47
N PRO A 638 36.96 -31.34 -38.72
CA PRO A 638 36.90 -29.98 -39.27
C PRO A 638 36.36 -29.94 -40.72
N MET A 639 36.59 -30.98 -41.53
CA MET A 639 35.96 -31.10 -42.86
C MET A 639 34.42 -31.18 -42.78
N ARG A 640 33.89 -32.03 -41.90
CA ARG A 640 32.44 -32.19 -41.69
C ARG A 640 31.79 -30.88 -41.24
N GLU A 641 32.40 -30.20 -40.28
CA GLU A 641 31.86 -28.92 -39.78
C GLU A 641 31.83 -27.85 -40.87
N THR A 642 32.90 -27.78 -41.66
CA THR A 642 32.96 -26.87 -42.80
C THR A 642 31.89 -27.21 -43.84
N TYR A 643 31.71 -28.51 -44.13
CA TYR A 643 30.64 -28.97 -45.01
C TYR A 643 29.27 -28.51 -44.51
N ARG A 644 28.95 -28.66 -43.22
CA ARG A 644 27.65 -28.21 -42.66
C ARG A 644 27.43 -26.72 -42.86
N PHE A 645 28.46 -25.91 -42.67
CA PHE A 645 28.38 -24.46 -42.92
C PHE A 645 28.03 -24.16 -44.38
N TYR A 646 28.84 -24.66 -45.33
CA TYR A 646 28.65 -24.37 -46.76
C TYR A 646 27.39 -25.00 -47.34
N ALA A 647 27.00 -26.19 -46.86
CA ALA A 647 25.76 -26.87 -47.25
C ALA A 647 24.50 -26.11 -46.84
N SER A 648 24.61 -25.18 -45.88
CA SER A 648 23.50 -24.35 -45.40
C SER A 648 23.25 -23.10 -46.24
N VAL A 649 24.18 -22.72 -47.12
CA VAL A 649 24.09 -21.48 -47.90
C VAL A 649 22.88 -21.52 -48.83
N ASN A 650 22.76 -22.58 -49.62
CA ASN A 650 21.67 -22.79 -50.58
C ASN A 650 21.34 -24.30 -50.66
N PRO A 651 20.55 -24.84 -49.72
CA PRO A 651 20.16 -26.25 -49.75
C PRO A 651 19.30 -26.55 -50.98
N THR A 652 19.40 -27.79 -51.49
CA THR A 652 18.60 -28.25 -52.63
C THR A 652 17.30 -28.86 -52.12
N GLY A 653 16.23 -28.08 -52.08
CA GLY A 653 15.01 -28.46 -51.38
C GLY A 653 15.28 -28.56 -49.87
N ASP A 654 14.90 -29.68 -49.24
CA ASP A 654 15.21 -29.96 -47.83
C ASP A 654 16.65 -30.49 -47.61
N VAL A 655 17.41 -30.76 -48.68
CA VAL A 655 18.70 -31.47 -48.62
C VAL A 655 19.87 -30.48 -48.51
N PHE A 656 20.51 -30.47 -47.35
CA PHE A 656 21.75 -29.73 -47.11
C PHE A 656 22.88 -30.30 -47.96
N SER A 657 23.30 -29.56 -48.97
CA SER A 657 24.32 -29.98 -49.93
C SER A 657 25.03 -28.75 -50.50
N MET A 658 26.28 -28.91 -50.93
CA MET A 658 27.08 -27.82 -51.49
C MET A 658 26.90 -27.77 -53.01
N SER A 659 26.15 -26.78 -53.50
CA SER A 659 26.08 -26.48 -54.93
C SER A 659 27.41 -25.91 -55.45
N VAL A 660 27.49 -25.61 -56.75
CA VAL A 660 28.71 -25.12 -57.40
C VAL A 660 29.26 -23.87 -56.69
N ASN A 661 28.43 -22.85 -56.47
CA ASN A 661 28.91 -21.56 -55.93
C ASN A 661 29.49 -21.69 -54.49
N PRO A 662 28.80 -22.31 -53.51
CA PRO A 662 29.40 -22.56 -52.18
C PRO A 662 30.69 -23.39 -52.25
N THR A 663 30.80 -24.30 -53.22
CA THR A 663 32.02 -25.09 -53.42
C THR A 663 33.17 -24.23 -53.96
N SER A 664 32.92 -23.40 -54.97
CA SER A 664 33.91 -22.44 -55.48
C SER A 664 34.34 -21.46 -54.39
N ASP A 665 33.40 -20.97 -53.57
CA ASP A 665 33.69 -20.11 -52.43
C ASP A 665 34.58 -20.81 -51.40
N PHE A 666 34.28 -22.05 -51.05
CA PHE A 666 35.13 -22.87 -50.17
C PHE A 666 36.56 -23.00 -50.72
N VAL A 667 36.70 -23.37 -52.00
CA VAL A 667 38.00 -23.54 -52.66
C VAL A 667 38.79 -22.22 -52.68
N ASN A 668 38.11 -21.09 -52.90
CA ASN A 668 38.70 -19.76 -52.84
C ASN A 668 39.17 -19.37 -51.44
N GLN A 669 38.37 -19.64 -50.39
CA GLN A 669 38.73 -19.35 -49.00
C GLN A 669 39.90 -20.21 -48.53
N CYS A 670 40.01 -21.45 -49.01
CA CYS A 670 41.19 -22.29 -48.82
C CYS A 670 42.39 -21.89 -49.69
N GLN A 671 42.27 -20.82 -50.50
CA GLN A 671 43.32 -20.29 -51.38
C GLN A 671 43.89 -21.35 -52.34
N LEU A 672 43.05 -22.29 -52.78
CA LEU A 672 43.51 -23.41 -53.60
C LEU A 672 43.77 -23.02 -55.06
N ILE A 673 43.12 -21.98 -55.57
CA ILE A 673 43.28 -21.49 -56.96
C ILE A 673 44.51 -20.58 -57.05
N ASP A 674 45.48 -20.97 -57.89
CA ASP A 674 46.72 -20.22 -58.12
C ASP A 674 46.88 -19.73 -59.57
N GLY A 675 45.90 -20.06 -60.43
CA GLY A 675 45.90 -19.73 -61.86
C GLY A 675 46.93 -20.49 -62.71
N LYS A 676 47.77 -21.32 -62.08
CA LYS A 676 48.85 -22.09 -62.71
C LYS A 676 48.59 -23.59 -62.63
N GLN A 677 48.57 -24.15 -61.42
CA GLN A 677 48.35 -25.57 -61.14
C GLN A 677 46.86 -25.88 -61.01
N LEU A 678 46.05 -24.94 -60.51
CA LEU A 678 44.61 -25.13 -60.37
C LEU A 678 43.87 -23.86 -60.80
N LYS A 679 43.03 -23.96 -61.83
CA LYS A 679 42.13 -22.89 -62.29
C LYS A 679 40.68 -23.22 -61.93
N LEU A 680 39.80 -22.21 -61.96
CA LEU A 680 38.38 -22.41 -61.67
C LEU A 680 37.72 -23.46 -62.58
N ALA A 681 38.09 -23.50 -63.87
CA ALA A 681 37.59 -24.52 -64.79
C ALA A 681 37.99 -25.96 -64.39
N ASP A 682 39.17 -26.14 -63.79
CA ASP A 682 39.61 -27.44 -63.28
C ASP A 682 38.78 -27.84 -62.04
N VAL A 683 38.48 -26.88 -61.16
CA VAL A 683 37.61 -27.06 -59.99
C VAL A 683 36.21 -27.50 -60.42
N ASP A 684 35.62 -26.82 -61.41
CA ASP A 684 34.30 -27.16 -61.96
C ASP A 684 34.28 -28.57 -62.57
N LEU A 685 35.34 -28.96 -63.29
CA LEU A 685 35.48 -30.31 -63.84
C LEU A 685 35.52 -31.36 -62.73
N LYS A 686 36.26 -31.13 -61.64
CA LYS A 686 36.32 -32.09 -60.51
C LYS A 686 35.03 -32.09 -59.71
N PHE A 687 34.34 -30.96 -59.60
CA PHE A 687 33.01 -30.89 -58.99
C PHE A 687 32.03 -31.76 -59.77
N ILE A 688 31.97 -31.58 -61.10
CA ILE A 688 31.13 -32.38 -61.99
C ILE A 688 31.53 -33.86 -61.91
N ALA A 689 32.82 -34.18 -61.94
CA ALA A 689 33.29 -35.58 -61.83
C ALA A 689 32.89 -36.24 -60.51
N THR A 690 32.83 -35.48 -59.41
CA THR A 690 32.41 -35.98 -58.10
C THR A 690 30.88 -36.18 -58.04
N CYS A 691 30.11 -35.25 -58.60
CA CYS A 691 28.63 -35.31 -58.60
C CYS A 691 28.09 -36.33 -59.61
N SER A 692 28.59 -36.31 -60.85
CA SER A 692 28.18 -37.21 -61.96
C SER A 692 28.59 -38.66 -61.72
N ALA A 693 29.56 -38.87 -60.84
CA ALA A 693 29.85 -40.17 -60.27
C ALA A 693 28.85 -40.49 -59.13
N SER A 694 27.54 -40.47 -59.35
CA SER A 694 26.66 -41.34 -58.57
C SER A 694 27.04 -42.80 -58.92
N SER A 695 27.20 -43.69 -57.94
CA SER A 695 27.27 -45.12 -58.31
C SER A 695 25.91 -45.51 -58.88
N ILE A 696 25.85 -46.58 -59.68
CA ILE A 696 24.55 -47.15 -60.08
C ILE A 696 23.63 -47.30 -58.85
N ASP A 697 24.24 -47.57 -57.69
CA ASP A 697 23.59 -47.78 -56.40
C ASP A 697 22.82 -46.55 -55.84
N TRP A 698 23.17 -45.31 -56.22
CA TRP A 698 22.54 -44.09 -55.66
C TRP A 698 21.78 -43.24 -56.68
N LYS A 699 21.68 -43.70 -57.93
CA LYS A 699 20.99 -42.95 -58.99
C LYS A 699 19.51 -42.81 -58.65
N GLY A 700 19.00 -41.59 -58.62
CA GLY A 700 17.60 -41.29 -58.26
C GLY A 700 17.33 -41.11 -56.76
N ASN A 701 18.34 -41.23 -55.89
CA ASN A 701 18.17 -40.88 -54.47
C ASN A 701 18.08 -39.36 -54.31
N TYR A 702 16.92 -38.85 -53.90
CA TYR A 702 16.70 -37.41 -53.72
C TYR A 702 17.62 -36.78 -52.66
N ARG A 703 18.15 -37.57 -51.71
CA ARG A 703 19.12 -37.11 -50.69
C ARG A 703 20.54 -36.95 -51.22
N ASN A 704 20.79 -37.35 -52.47
CA ASN A 704 22.06 -37.17 -53.17
C ASN A 704 21.81 -36.44 -54.51
N PRO A 705 21.60 -35.12 -54.50
CA PRO A 705 21.22 -34.38 -55.70
C PRO A 705 22.35 -34.37 -56.74
N GLU A 706 22.00 -34.50 -58.02
CA GLU A 706 22.97 -34.73 -59.12
C GLU A 706 23.96 -33.56 -59.38
N ARG A 707 23.73 -32.38 -58.81
CA ARG A 707 24.52 -31.16 -59.05
C ARG A 707 24.98 -30.47 -57.76
N SER A 708 25.20 -31.26 -56.71
CA SER A 708 25.64 -30.77 -55.41
C SER A 708 26.44 -31.84 -54.66
N LEU A 709 27.40 -31.43 -53.84
CA LEU A 709 28.16 -32.34 -52.99
C LEU A 709 27.42 -32.58 -51.68
N VAL A 710 27.25 -33.85 -51.31
CA VAL A 710 26.87 -34.27 -49.96
C VAL A 710 28.10 -34.59 -49.10
N ARG A 711 27.92 -34.91 -47.81
CA ARG A 711 29.01 -35.03 -46.82
C ARG A 711 30.20 -35.87 -47.28
N TYR A 712 29.97 -37.10 -47.77
CA TYR A 712 31.05 -37.97 -48.24
C TYR A 712 31.73 -37.45 -49.52
N GLN A 713 30.96 -36.80 -50.41
CA GLN A 713 31.48 -36.26 -51.66
C GLN A 713 32.43 -35.09 -51.44
N MET A 714 32.30 -34.36 -50.32
CA MET A 714 33.26 -33.33 -49.94
C MET A 714 34.67 -33.90 -49.75
N MET A 715 34.79 -35.06 -49.08
CA MET A 715 36.08 -35.75 -48.91
C MET A 715 36.62 -36.24 -50.25
N GLU A 716 35.77 -36.88 -51.06
CA GLU A 716 36.16 -37.35 -52.39
C GLU A 716 36.63 -36.20 -53.29
N PHE A 717 35.94 -35.06 -53.24
CA PHE A 717 36.26 -33.86 -54.00
C PHE A 717 37.64 -33.32 -53.66
N LEU A 718 38.01 -33.25 -52.37
CA LEU A 718 39.33 -32.81 -51.93
C LEU A 718 40.45 -33.74 -52.44
N VAL A 719 40.26 -35.06 -52.39
CA VAL A 719 41.24 -36.00 -52.93
C VAL A 719 41.38 -35.83 -54.45
N ARG A 720 40.27 -35.65 -55.18
CA ARG A 720 40.29 -35.39 -56.63
C ARG A 720 40.96 -34.07 -56.99
N LEU A 721 40.79 -33.03 -56.19
CA LEU A 721 41.49 -31.75 -56.35
C LEU A 721 42.98 -31.91 -56.07
N SER A 722 43.37 -32.73 -55.09
CA SER A 722 44.78 -32.98 -54.78
C SER A 722 45.52 -33.66 -55.94
N ASP A 723 44.87 -34.64 -56.57
CA ASP A 723 45.38 -35.32 -57.76
C ASP A 723 45.60 -34.33 -58.91
N ASP A 724 44.62 -33.46 -59.17
CA ASP A 724 44.70 -32.51 -60.27
C ASP A 724 45.71 -31.38 -60.02
N LYS A 725 45.79 -30.88 -58.78
CA LYS A 725 46.66 -29.76 -58.42
C LYS A 725 48.13 -30.19 -58.32
N TYR A 726 48.42 -31.33 -57.70
CA TYR A 726 49.80 -31.71 -57.35
C TYR A 726 50.36 -32.87 -58.18
N VAL A 727 49.59 -33.94 -58.41
CA VAL A 727 50.07 -35.14 -59.10
C VAL A 727 50.20 -34.90 -60.61
N ARG A 728 49.20 -34.26 -61.23
CA ARG A 728 49.18 -33.96 -62.68
C ARG A 728 50.39 -33.16 -63.16
N PHE A 729 50.92 -32.25 -62.34
CA PHE A 729 52.02 -31.36 -62.70
C PHE A 729 53.39 -31.82 -62.19
N ASN A 730 53.42 -32.75 -61.24
CA ASN A 730 54.66 -33.29 -60.69
C ASN A 730 54.58 -34.82 -60.52
N PRO A 731 55.10 -35.61 -61.48
CA PRO A 731 55.08 -37.07 -61.41
C PRO A 731 55.80 -37.69 -60.21
N GLN A 732 56.61 -36.92 -59.48
CA GLN A 732 57.30 -37.36 -58.26
C GLN A 732 56.39 -37.32 -57.02
N VAL A 733 55.27 -36.60 -57.09
CA VAL A 733 54.30 -36.49 -55.99
C VAL A 733 53.24 -37.57 -56.18
N ASN A 734 53.15 -38.50 -55.22
CA ASN A 734 52.07 -39.49 -55.23
C ASN A 734 50.78 -38.91 -54.61
N ILE A 735 49.67 -39.63 -54.76
CA ILE A 735 48.36 -39.17 -54.28
C ILE A 735 48.31 -38.98 -52.75
N VAL A 736 49.10 -39.75 -51.99
CA VAL A 736 49.21 -39.62 -50.53
C VAL A 736 49.82 -38.26 -50.17
N GLN A 737 50.97 -37.92 -50.77
CA GLN A 737 51.63 -36.64 -50.56
C GLN A 737 50.75 -35.47 -51.03
N ALA A 738 50.11 -35.60 -52.19
CA ALA A 738 49.18 -34.60 -52.70
C ALA A 738 48.00 -34.36 -51.75
N THR A 739 47.40 -35.43 -51.22
CA THR A 739 46.29 -35.35 -50.27
C THR A 739 46.73 -34.65 -48.99
N ARG A 740 47.94 -34.94 -48.48
CA ARG A 740 48.49 -34.22 -47.32
C ARG A 740 48.63 -32.73 -47.59
N MET A 741 49.25 -32.37 -48.72
CA MET A 741 49.47 -30.96 -49.09
C MET A 741 48.16 -30.19 -49.22
N ILE A 742 47.12 -30.77 -49.82
CA ILE A 742 45.83 -30.07 -49.94
C ILE A 742 45.14 -29.92 -48.59
N LEU A 743 45.20 -30.95 -47.74
CA LEU A 743 44.58 -30.90 -46.41
C LEU A 743 45.28 -29.88 -45.51
N ASP A 744 46.62 -29.84 -45.52
CA ASP A 744 47.41 -28.84 -44.79
C ASP A 744 47.07 -27.41 -45.27
N GLN A 745 46.89 -27.22 -46.57
CA GLN A 745 46.49 -25.92 -47.12
C GLN A 745 45.06 -25.53 -46.73
N CYS A 746 44.13 -26.49 -46.66
CA CYS A 746 42.74 -26.23 -46.28
C CYS A 746 42.55 -26.03 -44.77
N MET A 747 43.42 -26.62 -43.94
CA MET A 747 43.24 -26.73 -42.49
C MET A 747 42.98 -25.39 -41.75
N PRO A 748 43.65 -24.26 -42.09
CA PRO A 748 43.38 -22.97 -41.47
C PRO A 748 41.93 -22.49 -41.66
N HIS A 749 41.32 -22.80 -42.80
CA HIS A 749 39.92 -22.48 -43.07
C HIS A 749 38.98 -23.50 -42.43
N LEU A 750 39.31 -24.80 -42.56
CA LEU A 750 38.49 -25.88 -42.00
C LEU A 750 38.29 -25.76 -40.48
N SER A 751 39.30 -25.24 -39.78
CA SER A 751 39.30 -25.10 -38.32
C SER A 751 38.41 -23.96 -37.79
N GLN A 752 37.83 -23.12 -38.66
CA GLN A 752 37.03 -21.96 -38.23
C GLN A 752 35.60 -22.32 -37.81
N PHE A 753 35.09 -23.48 -38.20
CA PHE A 753 33.66 -23.82 -38.11
C PHE A 753 33.30 -24.74 -36.95
N ASP A 754 34.12 -24.87 -35.91
CA ASP A 754 33.85 -25.80 -34.79
C ASP A 754 32.57 -25.41 -34.02
N CYS A 755 31.46 -26.10 -34.33
CA CYS A 755 30.17 -25.85 -33.68
C CYS A 755 30.16 -26.25 -32.19
N HIS A 756 31.06 -27.15 -31.76
CA HIS A 756 31.19 -27.57 -30.36
C HIS A 756 31.84 -26.47 -29.53
N LYS A 757 32.79 -25.72 -30.10
CA LYS A 757 33.37 -24.55 -29.46
C LYS A 757 32.31 -23.51 -29.13
N TRP A 758 31.45 -23.16 -30.11
CA TRP A 758 30.33 -22.25 -29.88
C TRP A 758 29.38 -22.77 -28.79
N ARG A 759 29.06 -24.07 -28.79
CA ARG A 759 28.22 -24.66 -27.74
C ARG A 759 28.85 -24.51 -26.36
N ALA A 760 30.12 -24.88 -26.20
CA ALA A 760 30.79 -24.86 -24.91
C ALA A 760 31.02 -23.44 -24.37
N GLU A 761 31.38 -22.48 -25.23
CA GLU A 761 31.76 -21.13 -24.82
C GLU A 761 30.57 -20.18 -24.69
N ARG A 762 29.47 -20.41 -25.43
CA ARG A 762 28.36 -19.45 -25.52
C ARG A 762 27.00 -19.99 -25.11
N TYR A 763 26.68 -21.24 -25.45
CA TYR A 763 25.33 -21.78 -25.27
C TYR A 763 25.18 -22.61 -23.99
N PHE A 764 26.07 -23.57 -23.75
CA PHE A 764 26.09 -24.44 -22.58
C PHE A 764 26.74 -23.74 -21.38
N VAL A 765 26.14 -22.63 -20.98
CA VAL A 765 26.52 -21.81 -19.83
C VAL A 765 25.33 -21.62 -18.90
N GLU A 766 25.59 -21.35 -17.61
CA GLU A 766 24.58 -21.21 -16.56
C GLU A 766 23.46 -20.23 -16.96
N GLN A 767 23.83 -19.07 -17.49
CA GLN A 767 22.89 -18.01 -17.81
C GLN A 767 21.92 -18.43 -18.93
N CYS A 768 22.40 -19.10 -19.97
CA CYS A 768 21.54 -19.60 -21.05
C CYS A 768 20.62 -20.73 -20.55
N ASP A 769 21.10 -21.57 -19.64
CA ASP A 769 20.29 -22.62 -18.99
C ASP A 769 19.15 -22.00 -18.16
N ASP A 770 19.44 -20.93 -17.41
CA ASP A 770 18.45 -20.17 -16.64
C ASP A 770 17.36 -19.57 -17.54
N VAL A 771 17.74 -18.95 -18.67
CA VAL A 771 16.77 -18.46 -19.67
C VAL A 771 15.92 -19.60 -20.22
N CYS A 772 16.55 -20.67 -20.70
CA CYS A 772 15.83 -21.82 -21.27
C CYS A 772 14.88 -22.47 -20.25
N LYS A 773 15.25 -22.53 -18.96
CA LYS A 773 14.39 -23.04 -17.89
C LYS A 773 13.22 -22.11 -17.60
N LYS A 774 13.47 -20.80 -17.47
CA LYS A 774 12.42 -19.78 -17.21
C LYS A 774 11.40 -19.71 -18.34
N TYR A 775 11.87 -19.74 -19.60
CA TYR A 775 11.03 -19.61 -20.78
C TYR A 775 10.73 -20.95 -21.47
N LYS A 776 10.93 -22.09 -20.78
CA LYS A 776 10.68 -23.42 -21.33
C LYS A 776 9.27 -23.56 -21.91
N TRP A 777 8.28 -22.98 -21.24
CA TRP A 777 6.89 -23.00 -21.69
C TRP A 777 6.69 -22.34 -23.06
N VAL A 778 7.47 -21.29 -23.39
CA VAL A 778 7.46 -20.63 -24.71
C VAL A 778 8.04 -21.55 -25.75
N ILE A 779 9.20 -22.15 -25.45
CA ILE A 779 9.90 -23.08 -26.36
C ILE A 779 9.00 -24.28 -26.66
N ASP A 780 8.37 -24.87 -25.63
CA ASP A 780 7.42 -25.96 -25.77
C ASP A 780 6.22 -25.55 -26.62
N TYR A 781 5.63 -24.39 -26.34
CA TYR A 781 4.47 -23.87 -27.07
C TYR A 781 4.77 -23.67 -28.57
N VAL A 782 5.88 -22.98 -28.88
CA VAL A 782 6.26 -22.69 -30.27
C VAL A 782 6.62 -23.99 -31.00
N TYR A 783 7.34 -24.91 -30.36
CA TYR A 783 7.70 -26.19 -30.97
C TYR A 783 6.46 -27.04 -31.28
N MET A 784 5.60 -27.29 -30.29
CA MET A 784 4.48 -28.22 -30.43
C MET A 784 3.44 -27.77 -31.46
N ARG A 785 3.25 -26.45 -31.62
CA ARG A 785 2.29 -25.87 -32.57
C ARG A 785 2.81 -25.86 -34.02
N ASN A 786 4.12 -26.02 -34.23
CA ASN A 786 4.77 -25.90 -35.53
C ASN A 786 5.62 -27.15 -35.89
N SER A 787 5.30 -28.32 -35.33
CA SER A 787 6.04 -29.58 -35.57
C SER A 787 5.11 -30.71 -36.03
N GLN A 788 4.37 -30.50 -37.11
CA GLN A 788 3.29 -31.41 -37.53
C GLN A 788 3.21 -31.64 -39.05
N LYS A 789 3.77 -30.75 -39.88
CA LYS A 789 3.52 -30.70 -41.33
C LYS A 789 3.93 -31.97 -42.08
N LYS A 790 5.07 -32.56 -41.71
CA LYS A 790 5.63 -33.77 -42.36
C LYS A 790 5.58 -35.02 -41.44
N VAL A 791 4.86 -34.96 -40.33
CA VAL A 791 4.77 -36.03 -39.33
C VAL A 791 3.76 -37.09 -39.77
N LYS A 792 4.18 -38.37 -39.86
CA LYS A 792 3.28 -39.48 -40.19
C LYS A 792 2.43 -39.89 -38.97
N PRO A 793 1.22 -40.45 -39.15
CA PRO A 793 0.43 -40.98 -38.04
C PRO A 793 1.23 -41.95 -37.17
N GLY A 794 1.26 -41.71 -35.86
CA GLY A 794 2.01 -42.52 -34.88
C GLY A 794 3.51 -42.20 -34.74
N GLN A 795 4.05 -41.30 -35.56
CA GLN A 795 5.43 -40.81 -35.43
C GLN A 795 5.50 -39.69 -34.38
N PRO A 796 6.57 -39.62 -33.56
CA PRO A 796 6.81 -38.47 -32.69
C PRO A 796 6.87 -37.16 -33.50
N PRO A 797 6.35 -36.04 -32.95
CA PRO A 797 6.40 -34.75 -33.64
C PRO A 797 7.84 -34.31 -33.87
N PHE A 798 8.09 -33.75 -35.04
CA PHE A 798 9.36 -33.13 -35.40
C PHE A 798 9.10 -31.89 -36.25
N MET A 799 10.07 -30.97 -36.25
CA MET A 799 10.02 -29.75 -37.04
C MET A 799 10.86 -29.92 -38.31
N CYS A 800 10.31 -29.57 -39.47
CA CYS A 800 11.09 -29.49 -40.71
C CYS A 800 11.61 -28.06 -40.99
N LEU A 801 12.52 -27.91 -41.94
CA LEU A 801 13.12 -26.60 -42.28
C LEU A 801 12.06 -25.56 -42.68
N ASP A 802 11.06 -25.96 -43.47
CA ASP A 802 9.95 -25.07 -43.86
C ASP A 802 9.20 -24.52 -42.64
N GLU A 803 8.96 -25.34 -41.62
CA GLU A 803 8.24 -24.92 -40.40
C GLU A 803 9.09 -23.93 -39.59
N LEU A 804 10.41 -24.12 -39.52
CA LEU A 804 11.30 -23.15 -38.87
C LEU A 804 11.33 -21.82 -39.63
N LYS A 805 11.35 -21.85 -40.97
CA LYS A 805 11.24 -20.64 -41.82
C LYS A 805 9.89 -19.94 -41.61
N ASP A 806 8.81 -20.71 -41.51
CA ASP A 806 7.47 -20.19 -41.23
C ASP A 806 7.39 -19.52 -39.85
N ILE A 807 8.07 -20.06 -38.84
CA ILE A 807 8.20 -19.43 -37.51
C ILE A 807 8.91 -18.08 -37.63
N CYS A 808 10.07 -18.03 -38.30
CA CYS A 808 10.83 -16.79 -38.48
C CYS A 808 10.03 -15.73 -39.25
N ASN A 809 9.26 -16.16 -40.26
CA ASN A 809 8.37 -15.28 -41.02
C ASN A 809 7.24 -14.72 -40.14
N LYS A 810 6.52 -15.57 -39.41
CA LYS A 810 5.43 -15.17 -38.50
C LYS A 810 5.92 -14.27 -37.36
N ALA A 811 7.16 -14.47 -36.91
CA ALA A 811 7.81 -13.63 -35.90
C ALA A 811 8.40 -12.33 -36.47
N ASN A 812 8.26 -12.07 -37.78
CA ASN A 812 8.78 -10.89 -38.48
C ASN A 812 10.29 -10.67 -38.25
N LEU A 813 11.10 -11.72 -38.39
CA LEU A 813 12.54 -11.64 -38.11
C LEU A 813 13.40 -11.17 -39.28
N TYR A 814 12.89 -11.25 -40.51
CA TYR A 814 13.70 -10.96 -41.70
C TYR A 814 13.95 -9.47 -41.87
N ASP A 815 15.23 -9.10 -41.94
CA ASP A 815 15.71 -7.75 -42.20
C ASP A 815 17.01 -7.78 -43.02
N GLU A 816 17.72 -6.65 -43.11
CA GLU A 816 19.00 -6.57 -43.82
C GLU A 816 20.13 -7.39 -43.19
N ASN A 817 20.02 -7.73 -41.90
CA ASN A 817 21.05 -8.41 -41.10
C ASN A 817 20.75 -9.89 -40.83
N PHE A 818 19.47 -10.29 -40.91
CA PHE A 818 18.96 -11.64 -40.69
C PHE A 818 18.12 -12.09 -41.89
N VAL A 819 18.65 -13.01 -42.69
CA VAL A 819 18.01 -13.50 -43.93
C VAL A 819 17.77 -15.00 -43.88
N GLU A 820 17.04 -15.55 -44.86
CA GLU A 820 16.66 -16.97 -44.88
C GLU A 820 17.85 -17.95 -44.78
N ARG A 821 19.02 -17.57 -45.31
CA ARG A 821 20.26 -18.37 -45.18
C ARG A 821 20.66 -18.60 -43.73
N ASP A 822 20.37 -17.63 -42.85
CA ASP A 822 20.73 -17.70 -41.43
C ASP A 822 19.85 -18.71 -40.71
N VAL A 823 18.59 -18.83 -41.14
CA VAL A 823 17.66 -19.88 -40.67
C VAL A 823 18.14 -21.26 -41.13
N ASN A 824 18.56 -21.39 -42.40
CA ASN A 824 19.12 -22.65 -42.92
C ASN A 824 20.35 -23.07 -42.10
N LEU A 825 21.24 -22.12 -41.80
CA LEU A 825 22.44 -22.36 -41.01
C LEU A 825 22.12 -22.74 -39.56
N ALA A 826 21.19 -22.02 -38.92
CA ALA A 826 20.74 -22.32 -37.57
C ALA A 826 20.08 -23.69 -37.49
N PHE A 827 19.32 -24.10 -38.52
CA PHE A 827 18.73 -25.43 -38.60
C PHE A 827 19.83 -26.49 -38.69
N ASN A 828 20.67 -26.40 -39.72
CA ASN A 828 21.64 -27.44 -40.01
C ASN A 828 22.64 -27.62 -38.87
N LEU A 829 23.18 -26.53 -38.31
CA LEU A 829 24.17 -26.59 -37.23
C LEU A 829 23.61 -27.13 -35.91
N SER A 830 22.29 -27.00 -35.69
CA SER A 830 21.63 -27.47 -34.47
C SER A 830 21.30 -28.96 -34.47
N MET A 831 21.29 -29.60 -35.65
CA MET A 831 21.02 -31.03 -35.75
C MET A 831 22.11 -31.84 -35.05
N LEU A 832 21.71 -32.88 -34.32
CA LEU A 832 22.59 -33.90 -33.78
C LEU A 832 23.19 -34.72 -34.93
N THR A 833 24.44 -35.10 -34.78
CA THR A 833 25.18 -35.87 -35.79
C THR A 833 24.48 -37.18 -36.13
N GLN A 834 24.30 -37.42 -37.43
CA GLN A 834 23.75 -38.66 -37.97
C GLN A 834 24.85 -39.48 -38.64
N VAL A 835 24.85 -40.79 -38.43
CA VAL A 835 25.81 -41.69 -39.10
C VAL A 835 25.53 -41.76 -40.59
N ASP A 836 24.26 -41.84 -40.97
CA ASP A 836 23.83 -41.98 -42.37
C ASP A 836 22.93 -40.81 -42.77
N GLU A 837 23.35 -40.07 -43.80
CA GLU A 837 22.60 -38.94 -44.38
C GLU A 837 21.92 -39.28 -45.72
N LEU A 838 22.09 -40.49 -46.24
CA LEU A 838 21.59 -40.92 -47.55
C LEU A 838 20.32 -41.77 -47.46
N GLU A 839 20.19 -42.56 -46.40
CA GLU A 839 19.07 -43.50 -46.22
C GLU A 839 18.11 -43.08 -45.09
N SER A 840 18.57 -42.28 -44.14
CA SER A 840 17.77 -41.87 -42.97
C SER A 840 17.00 -40.57 -43.20
N ASP A 841 15.75 -40.51 -42.74
CA ASP A 841 14.96 -39.26 -42.70
C ASP A 841 15.35 -38.34 -41.55
N ARG A 842 16.17 -38.79 -40.60
CA ARG A 842 16.44 -38.08 -39.35
C ARG A 842 17.06 -36.70 -39.55
N LEU A 843 17.80 -36.50 -40.64
CA LEU A 843 18.43 -35.22 -40.99
C LEU A 843 17.43 -34.10 -41.33
N PHE A 844 16.16 -34.43 -41.57
CA PHE A 844 15.08 -33.46 -41.79
C PHE A 844 14.18 -33.28 -40.56
N GLN A 845 14.39 -34.07 -39.50
CA GLN A 845 13.46 -34.20 -38.38
C GLN A 845 14.00 -33.54 -37.12
N MET A 846 13.95 -32.20 -37.06
CA MET A 846 14.44 -31.45 -35.91
C MET A 846 13.61 -31.76 -34.66
N GLN A 847 14.28 -32.33 -33.66
CA GLN A 847 13.74 -32.66 -32.35
C GLN A 847 13.73 -31.43 -31.45
N TRP A 848 12.94 -31.47 -30.38
CA TRP A 848 12.81 -30.35 -29.43
C TRP A 848 14.15 -29.81 -28.90
N ILE A 849 15.12 -30.70 -28.64
CA ILE A 849 16.44 -30.30 -28.15
C ILE A 849 17.27 -29.55 -29.20
N GLU A 850 17.12 -29.92 -30.48
CA GLU A 850 17.79 -29.28 -31.63
C GLU A 850 17.09 -27.96 -31.97
N PHE A 851 15.76 -27.90 -31.85
CA PHE A 851 15.01 -26.66 -31.98
C PHE A 851 15.41 -25.61 -30.94
N MET A 852 15.63 -26.04 -29.70
CA MET A 852 16.09 -25.13 -28.64
C MET A 852 17.47 -24.52 -28.94
N GLU A 853 18.37 -25.28 -29.57
CA GLU A 853 19.64 -24.74 -30.07
C GLU A 853 19.44 -23.84 -31.29
N ALA A 854 18.52 -24.20 -32.20
CA ALA A 854 18.20 -23.38 -33.37
C ALA A 854 17.67 -22.00 -32.95
N VAL A 855 16.80 -21.95 -31.95
CA VAL A 855 16.32 -20.70 -31.33
C VAL A 855 17.48 -19.88 -30.77
N ALA A 856 18.44 -20.51 -30.10
CA ALA A 856 19.62 -19.82 -29.60
C ALA A 856 20.52 -19.27 -30.72
N ARG A 857 20.76 -20.05 -31.78
CA ARG A 857 21.52 -19.60 -32.97
C ARG A 857 20.81 -18.46 -33.70
N ILE A 858 19.49 -18.53 -33.84
CA ILE A 858 18.67 -17.46 -34.41
C ILE A 858 18.80 -16.21 -33.54
N SER A 859 18.67 -16.32 -32.21
CA SER A 859 18.81 -15.17 -31.30
C SER A 859 20.21 -14.55 -31.36
N GLU A 860 21.26 -15.36 -31.54
CA GLU A 860 22.64 -14.88 -31.71
C GLU A 860 22.78 -14.04 -32.97
N LYS A 861 22.20 -14.49 -34.09
CA LYS A 861 22.33 -13.83 -35.40
C LYS A 861 21.36 -12.64 -35.56
N TYR A 862 20.12 -12.78 -35.11
CA TYR A 862 19.12 -11.71 -35.09
C TYR A 862 19.50 -10.59 -34.12
N SER A 863 20.13 -10.94 -33.00
CA SER A 863 20.69 -10.00 -32.01
C SER A 863 19.68 -8.95 -31.52
N PRO A 864 18.62 -9.35 -30.82
CA PRO A 864 17.69 -8.41 -30.18
C PRO A 864 18.37 -7.66 -29.02
N ILE A 865 17.83 -6.49 -28.67
CA ILE A 865 18.32 -5.65 -27.58
C ILE A 865 17.88 -6.26 -26.24
N ALA A 866 18.78 -6.30 -25.26
CA ALA A 866 18.47 -6.75 -23.90
C ALA A 866 17.29 -5.97 -23.27
N ILE A 867 16.46 -6.67 -22.50
CA ILE A 867 15.29 -6.11 -21.83
C ILE A 867 15.71 -5.00 -20.86
N GLY A 868 15.04 -3.86 -20.91
CA GLY A 868 15.29 -2.72 -20.01
C GLY A 868 16.38 -1.75 -20.47
N LYS A 869 17.12 -2.07 -21.54
CA LYS A 869 18.03 -1.10 -22.19
C LYS A 869 17.20 -0.32 -23.24
N LYS A 870 16.99 0.99 -23.02
CA LYS A 870 16.11 1.84 -23.85
C LYS A 870 16.53 1.87 -25.33
N GLU A 871 15.54 1.96 -26.21
CA GLU A 871 15.67 2.29 -27.63
C GLU A 871 16.03 3.79 -27.80
N GLU A 872 17.27 4.17 -27.52
CA GLU A 872 17.84 5.42 -28.03
C GLU A 872 18.90 5.10 -29.09
N LYS A 873 19.23 6.08 -29.93
CA LYS A 873 20.01 6.03 -31.20
C LYS A 873 21.41 5.35 -31.17
N GLU A 874 21.75 4.62 -30.12
CA GLU A 874 23.08 4.08 -29.83
C GLU A 874 23.27 2.59 -30.20
N TRP A 875 22.21 1.79 -30.36
CA TRP A 875 22.33 0.34 -30.62
C TRP A 875 22.39 -0.03 -32.11
N ASN A 876 23.58 0.02 -32.71
CA ASN A 876 23.81 -0.55 -34.04
C ASN A 876 23.92 -2.09 -34.01
N TYR A 877 23.94 -2.76 -35.18
CA TYR A 877 24.01 -4.23 -35.25
C TYR A 877 25.26 -4.80 -34.58
N GLU A 878 26.44 -4.22 -34.79
CA GLU A 878 27.70 -4.63 -34.15
C GLU A 878 27.62 -4.65 -32.62
N LEU A 879 27.08 -3.59 -32.02
CA LEU A 879 26.91 -3.50 -30.56
C LEU A 879 25.90 -4.52 -30.06
N ARG A 880 24.79 -4.71 -30.80
CA ARG A 880 23.81 -5.74 -30.47
C ARG A 880 24.41 -7.14 -30.54
N PHE A 881 25.27 -7.39 -31.53
CA PHE A 881 25.93 -8.68 -31.75
C PHE A 881 26.95 -9.02 -30.65
N GLN A 882 27.67 -8.01 -30.14
CA GLN A 882 28.63 -8.14 -29.04
C GLN A 882 27.99 -8.52 -27.69
N GLN A 883 26.67 -8.34 -27.54
CA GLN A 883 25.96 -8.75 -26.32
C GLN A 883 26.16 -10.25 -26.04
N PRO A 884 26.21 -10.66 -24.76
CA PRO A 884 26.17 -12.06 -24.40
C PRO A 884 24.91 -12.76 -24.92
N LEU A 885 25.04 -14.03 -25.31
CA LEU A 885 23.93 -14.82 -25.87
C LEU A 885 22.72 -14.87 -24.93
N TYR A 886 22.91 -14.98 -23.61
CA TYR A 886 21.78 -15.09 -22.68
C TYR A 886 20.87 -13.85 -22.66
N TYR A 887 21.41 -12.63 -22.82
CA TYR A 887 20.61 -11.41 -22.96
C TYR A 887 19.81 -11.42 -24.27
N LYS A 888 20.48 -11.77 -25.37
CA LYS A 888 19.84 -11.91 -26.68
C LYS A 888 18.75 -12.97 -26.67
N LEU A 889 19.00 -14.10 -26.01
CA LEU A 889 18.07 -15.21 -25.89
C LEU A 889 16.86 -14.82 -25.05
N GLU A 890 17.03 -14.14 -23.90
CA GLU A 890 15.90 -13.69 -23.09
C GLU A 890 15.02 -12.69 -23.87
N ALA A 891 15.63 -11.68 -24.49
CA ALA A 891 14.90 -10.72 -25.31
C ALA A 891 14.18 -11.40 -26.49
N PHE A 892 14.82 -12.40 -27.11
CA PHE A 892 14.20 -13.18 -28.16
C PHE A 892 13.00 -14.00 -27.66
N MET A 893 13.06 -14.59 -26.47
CA MET A 893 11.90 -15.29 -25.88
C MET A 893 10.71 -14.34 -25.70
N VAL A 894 10.95 -13.11 -25.23
CA VAL A 894 9.91 -12.09 -25.10
C VAL A 894 9.34 -11.68 -26.48
N HIS A 895 10.20 -11.56 -27.49
CA HIS A 895 9.78 -11.31 -28.86
C HIS A 895 8.88 -12.43 -29.41
N LEU A 896 9.26 -13.70 -29.20
CA LEU A 896 8.46 -14.86 -29.60
C LEU A 896 7.12 -14.92 -28.86
N ILE A 897 7.09 -14.57 -27.56
CA ILE A 897 5.84 -14.43 -26.81
C ILE A 897 4.97 -13.41 -27.55
N ASN A 898 5.46 -12.18 -27.72
CA ASN A 898 4.69 -11.08 -28.27
C ASN A 898 4.15 -11.36 -29.67
N THR A 899 4.91 -12.07 -30.51
CA THR A 899 4.55 -12.32 -31.93
C THR A 899 3.81 -13.63 -32.19
N LEU A 900 4.09 -14.72 -31.46
CA LEU A 900 3.60 -16.07 -31.80
C LEU A 900 2.60 -16.67 -30.80
N VAL A 901 2.54 -16.16 -29.57
CA VAL A 901 1.65 -16.69 -28.52
C VAL A 901 0.32 -15.95 -28.55
N ASP A 902 -0.81 -16.67 -28.45
CA ASP A 902 -2.14 -16.07 -28.44
C ASP A 902 -2.49 -15.37 -27.10
N ASP A 903 -3.43 -14.43 -27.15
CA ASP A 903 -3.81 -13.59 -26.00
C ASP A 903 -4.38 -14.39 -24.83
N GLU A 904 -5.04 -15.52 -25.12
CA GLU A 904 -5.57 -16.41 -24.09
C GLU A 904 -4.45 -17.03 -23.26
N THR A 905 -3.41 -17.54 -23.93
CA THR A 905 -2.23 -18.10 -23.30
C THR A 905 -1.41 -17.04 -22.55
N LYS A 906 -1.42 -15.78 -23.01
CA LYS A 906 -0.73 -14.64 -22.37
C LYS A 906 -1.49 -14.00 -21.21
N LYS A 907 -2.75 -14.35 -20.95
CA LYS A 907 -3.63 -13.61 -20.02
C LYS A 907 -3.04 -13.35 -18.63
N ASN A 908 -2.20 -14.25 -18.13
CA ASN A 908 -1.55 -14.16 -16.82
C ASN A 908 -0.05 -13.81 -16.87
N TRP A 909 0.51 -13.60 -18.06
CA TRP A 909 1.91 -13.25 -18.24
C TRP A 909 2.08 -11.73 -18.21
N LYS A 910 3.06 -11.27 -17.42
CA LYS A 910 3.46 -9.86 -17.38
C LYS A 910 4.78 -9.70 -18.13
N GLN A 911 4.82 -8.74 -19.06
CA GLN A 911 6.04 -8.44 -19.79
C GLN A 911 7.11 -7.89 -18.82
N PRO A 912 8.30 -8.49 -18.77
CA PRO A 912 9.39 -7.98 -17.95
C PRO A 912 9.86 -6.61 -18.47
N THR A 913 10.08 -5.67 -17.55
CA THR A 913 10.62 -4.33 -17.84
C THR A 913 12.13 -4.26 -17.69
N ILE A 914 12.73 -5.23 -16.99
CA ILE A 914 14.18 -5.38 -16.78
C ILE A 914 14.59 -6.83 -17.04
N SER A 915 15.82 -7.03 -17.52
CA SER A 915 16.42 -8.36 -17.68
C SER A 915 16.45 -9.13 -16.37
N MET A 916 16.35 -10.46 -16.44
CA MET A 916 16.52 -11.30 -15.24
C MET A 916 17.94 -11.33 -14.69
N PHE A 917 18.89 -10.74 -15.41
CA PHE A 917 20.30 -10.67 -15.06
C PHE A 917 20.75 -9.27 -14.61
N ASP A 918 19.89 -8.27 -14.73
CA ASP A 918 20.13 -6.93 -14.17
C ASP A 918 19.51 -6.89 -12.76
N GLU A 919 20.27 -6.44 -11.75
CA GLU A 919 19.80 -6.35 -10.37
C GLU A 919 18.65 -5.34 -10.25
N VAL A 920 17.58 -5.74 -9.56
CA VAL A 920 16.64 -4.79 -8.96
C VAL A 920 17.35 -4.29 -7.72
N GLU A 921 17.68 -3.00 -7.64
CA GLU A 921 18.01 -2.38 -6.36
C GLU A 921 16.87 -2.74 -5.40
N GLU A 922 17.13 -3.62 -4.42
CA GLU A 922 16.18 -4.02 -3.36
C GLU A 922 15.96 -2.85 -2.36
N ASP A 923 15.85 -1.62 -2.87
CA ASP A 923 15.57 -0.42 -2.10
C ASP A 923 14.11 -0.01 -2.34
N GLU A 924 13.14 -0.78 -1.83
CA GLU A 924 11.78 -0.26 -1.63
C GLU A 924 10.87 -1.09 -0.69
N TYR A 925 11.40 -2.05 0.06
CA TYR A 925 10.65 -2.73 1.13
C TYR A 925 11.51 -2.95 2.38
N TYR A 926 11.80 -1.87 3.10
CA TYR A 926 12.23 -1.90 4.50
C TYR A 926 11.53 -0.82 5.31
#